data_AF-A0A6I3XVA9-F1
#
_entry.id   AF-A0A6I3XVA9-F1
#
_cell.length_a   1.000
_cell.length_b   1.000
_cell.length_c   1.000
_cell.angle_alpha   90.00
_cell.angle_beta   90.00
_cell.angle_gamma   90.00
#
_symmetry.space_group_name_H-M   'P 1'
#
loop_
_entity.id
_entity.type
_entity.pdbx_description
1 polymer ?
#
loop_
_entity_poly.entity_id
_entity_poly.type
_entity_poly.pdbx_seq_one_letter_code
_entity_poly.pdbx_strand_id
1 'polypeptide(L)'
;MSTRKMARGAPAAVTAVTVVAVVEGSGAIEVRVMDEVTGRPLVGATLRLFRARDLDAGVFRSWTVDDWNNWRPEDHEALIDERTGPEGIVTFEGLEPDVYFALYDHVTPADGPNVYRYVGGLVGAEQVLKLAIRLPIGPQVTFDFESPGAAQRTKDAIVGNHAIATVTFQGSGSAVSDRVGLEADGTWQPESGGAYAAGLLIRKPGRYQFTGRLVFARRAGLITGTPHRVGANIPNGAMLAVNGEFNAEERPAQPISGNIGVSLSRTETEATPDLALWTLIRNSTEALGFNNYMDFLDQLFCVPPADAAGAPFERSRFGKKASVFQSLKTRRALPFTDSEAYRVLKAATEAFVMVNCGVFREPYAFDPVNDNAYLDRRDIPSAGNLRDTLIEDYLESVGGTEMLPYLAVIRRKLPDVPIIVPSTTHCEEAELCFGIIQDRLSNPCLIELIWSYWQEEGMLVQTMNVITQRFQNLRSPLATDPLANTEIDMLRPLNNLLWGYTQDEQHRLTVVRRNYEYDHHYGIRLDGKAVRNMRPADSRSKFLEAFHHLLRLLTSFYRQDDDTTVKADAFPILNALKEVHLILSQGAHNQYGDLPSTARIEMLMQQWLLARPEFREFLPTRVMVAYPEPWMDRVDAMKKLQMWSDTSVMHFRNLAIFGEQLLLSIRFGHWSDVYEATQAFNWARFWRPQAQGYIHAYRAATGVDLSIDAANPAEEATLPSVLLRQRLAQQQRTAV
;
A
#
# COMPACT_ATOMS: atom_id res chain seq x y z
N MET A 1 18.53 -61.89 25.44
CA MET A 1 19.05 -63.09 24.72
C MET A 1 20.31 -62.67 23.96
N SER A 2 21.35 -63.52 23.98
CA SER A 2 22.37 -63.85 22.94
C SER A 2 22.76 -62.82 21.85
N THR A 3 24.01 -62.59 21.41
CA THR A 3 25.38 -63.16 21.64
C THR A 3 26.42 -62.25 20.90
N ARG A 4 27.77 -62.26 21.06
CA ARG A 4 28.77 -63.06 21.83
C ARG A 4 30.11 -62.28 21.99
N LYS A 5 30.72 -62.36 23.18
CA LYS A 5 32.18 -62.52 23.51
C LYS A 5 33.33 -61.84 22.70
N MET A 6 34.22 -61.23 23.52
CA MET A 6 35.72 -61.36 23.56
C MET A 6 36.58 -60.49 22.62
N ALA A 7 37.79 -60.01 22.99
CA ALA A 7 38.62 -60.14 24.21
C ALA A 7 39.49 -58.88 24.47
N ARG A 8 40.24 -58.85 25.60
CA ARG A 8 41.20 -57.81 25.99
C ARG A 8 42.51 -57.85 25.18
N GLY A 9 43.16 -56.70 25.01
CA GLY A 9 44.58 -56.57 24.65
C GLY A 9 45.19 -55.29 25.25
N ALA A 10 46.31 -55.41 25.95
CA ALA A 10 47.04 -54.29 26.56
C ALA A 10 48.04 -53.66 25.56
N PRO A 11 48.56 -52.44 25.78
CA PRO A 11 49.38 -51.76 24.78
C PRO A 11 50.78 -52.38 24.67
N ALA A 12 51.19 -52.73 23.45
CA ALA A 12 52.56 -53.09 23.13
C ALA A 12 53.32 -51.82 22.71
N ALA A 13 54.24 -51.36 23.55
CA ALA A 13 55.25 -50.41 23.14
C ALA A 13 56.24 -51.14 22.21
N VAL A 14 56.27 -50.76 20.93
CA VAL A 14 57.26 -51.24 19.97
C VAL A 14 58.12 -50.06 19.55
N THR A 15 59.21 -49.85 20.29
CA THR A 15 60.35 -49.05 19.84
C THR A 15 61.01 -49.77 18.67
N ALA A 16 60.64 -49.38 17.44
CA ALA A 16 61.40 -49.73 16.25
C ALA A 16 62.65 -48.85 16.19
N VAL A 17 63.74 -49.32 16.80
CA VAL A 17 65.07 -48.74 16.61
C VAL A 17 65.56 -49.20 15.24
N THR A 18 65.36 -48.36 14.22
CA THR A 18 66.03 -48.55 12.94
C THR A 18 67.49 -48.15 13.11
N VAL A 19 68.36 -49.15 13.26
CA VAL A 19 69.81 -48.92 13.27
C VAL A 19 70.23 -48.52 11.85
N VAL A 20 70.29 -47.22 11.59
CA VAL A 20 70.99 -46.69 10.42
C VAL A 20 72.47 -46.96 10.64
N ALA A 21 73.08 -47.71 9.71
CA ALA A 21 74.53 -47.89 9.73
C ALA A 21 75.18 -46.54 9.49
N VAL A 22 75.86 -46.00 10.51
CA VAL A 22 76.70 -44.81 10.36
C VAL A 22 77.83 -45.20 9.41
N VAL A 23 77.76 -44.72 8.17
CA VAL A 23 78.89 -44.75 7.25
C VAL A 23 79.89 -43.73 7.78
N GLU A 24 80.98 -44.22 8.36
CA GLU A 24 82.08 -43.37 8.85
C GLU A 24 82.52 -42.41 7.73
N GLY A 25 82.50 -41.11 8.01
CA GLY A 25 82.79 -40.06 7.04
C GLY A 25 81.60 -39.43 6.29
N SER A 26 80.34 -39.78 6.61
CA SER A 26 79.15 -39.10 6.05
C SER A 26 78.77 -37.82 6.82
N GLY A 27 78.12 -36.87 6.13
CA GLY A 27 77.62 -35.60 6.69
C GLY A 27 76.09 -35.51 6.68
N ALA A 28 75.56 -34.38 7.16
CA ALA A 28 74.12 -34.12 7.23
C ALA A 28 73.76 -32.64 6.97
N ILE A 29 72.52 -32.38 6.54
CA ILE A 29 71.95 -31.03 6.38
C ILE A 29 70.66 -30.92 7.18
N GLU A 30 70.60 -29.95 8.08
CA GLU A 30 69.39 -29.59 8.82
C GLU A 30 68.84 -28.28 8.23
N VAL A 31 67.61 -28.31 7.71
CA VAL A 31 66.96 -27.14 7.11
C VAL A 31 65.72 -26.76 7.91
N ARG A 32 65.67 -25.51 8.38
CA ARG A 32 64.47 -24.93 9.00
C ARG A 32 63.70 -24.08 8.00
N VAL A 33 62.40 -24.34 7.85
CA VAL A 33 61.48 -23.53 7.05
C VAL A 33 60.56 -22.73 7.98
N MET A 34 60.58 -21.41 7.82
CA MET A 34 59.81 -20.50 8.67
C MET A 34 59.31 -19.28 7.87
N ASP A 35 58.18 -18.72 8.30
CA ASP A 35 57.75 -17.41 7.85
C ASP A 35 58.70 -16.34 8.41
N GLU A 36 59.14 -15.44 7.55
CA GLU A 36 60.15 -14.41 7.87
C GLU A 36 59.62 -13.36 8.84
N VAL A 37 58.33 -13.01 8.72
CA VAL A 37 57.70 -11.90 9.45
C VAL A 37 57.22 -12.32 10.83
N THR A 38 56.54 -13.46 10.93
CA THR A 38 55.99 -13.98 12.20
C THR A 38 56.93 -14.93 12.93
N GLY A 39 58.01 -15.39 12.27
CA GLY A 39 58.96 -16.37 12.81
C GLY A 39 58.38 -17.78 13.00
N ARG A 40 57.16 -18.05 12.53
CA ARG A 40 56.45 -19.32 12.75
C ARG A 40 57.00 -20.42 11.83
N PRO A 41 57.15 -21.65 12.32
CA PRO A 41 57.56 -22.78 11.50
C PRO A 41 56.48 -23.16 10.49
N LEU A 42 56.89 -23.65 9.31
CA LEU A 42 56.00 -24.33 8.38
C LEU A 42 56.07 -25.84 8.61
N VAL A 43 54.93 -26.45 8.96
CA VAL A 43 54.82 -27.87 9.30
C VAL A 43 54.41 -28.68 8.07
N GLY A 44 55.01 -29.86 7.86
CA GLY A 44 54.68 -30.73 6.73
C GLY A 44 55.13 -30.21 5.36
N ALA A 45 55.98 -29.18 5.33
CA ALA A 45 56.56 -28.65 4.10
C ALA A 45 57.52 -29.66 3.48
N THR A 46 57.36 -29.94 2.18
CA THR A 46 58.25 -30.82 1.43
C THR A 46 59.46 -30.03 0.92
N LEU A 47 60.65 -30.52 1.24
CA LEU A 47 61.90 -30.06 0.65
C LEU A 47 62.48 -31.16 -0.23
N ARG A 48 62.95 -30.78 -1.42
CA ARG A 48 63.72 -31.67 -2.31
C ARG A 48 65.20 -31.39 -2.14
N LEU A 49 66.00 -32.41 -1.88
CA LEU A 49 67.45 -32.30 -1.85
C LEU A 49 68.03 -32.61 -3.24
N PHE A 50 68.91 -31.72 -3.71
CA PHE A 50 69.67 -31.87 -4.95
C PHE A 50 71.17 -31.90 -4.64
N ARG A 51 71.91 -32.77 -5.35
CA ARG A 51 73.38 -32.74 -5.41
C ARG A 51 73.81 -31.85 -6.56
N ALA A 52 74.79 -30.97 -6.31
CA ALA A 52 75.41 -30.17 -7.35
C ALA A 52 76.00 -31.07 -8.45
N ARG A 53 75.81 -30.69 -9.71
CA ARG A 53 76.47 -31.29 -10.86
C ARG A 53 76.93 -30.17 -11.79
N ASP A 54 78.12 -30.34 -12.36
CA ASP A 54 78.63 -29.47 -13.41
C ASP A 54 78.08 -29.92 -14.76
N LEU A 55 77.88 -28.98 -15.68
CA LEU A 55 77.53 -29.27 -17.07
C LEU A 55 78.67 -30.04 -17.77
N ASP A 56 79.91 -29.86 -17.31
CA ASP A 56 81.13 -30.51 -17.83
C ASP A 56 81.76 -31.54 -16.85
N ALA A 57 80.94 -32.32 -16.14
CA ALA A 57 81.30 -33.62 -15.54
C ALA A 57 82.56 -33.71 -14.63
N GLY A 58 82.96 -32.61 -13.98
CA GLY A 58 84.05 -32.56 -13.01
C GLY A 58 83.57 -32.59 -11.55
N VAL A 59 84.44 -33.06 -10.63
CA VAL A 59 84.18 -32.98 -9.18
C VAL A 59 84.35 -31.54 -8.70
N PHE A 60 83.24 -30.89 -8.31
CA PHE A 60 83.18 -29.48 -7.96
C PHE A 60 83.99 -29.12 -6.70
N ARG A 61 84.54 -27.89 -6.66
CA ARG A 61 85.31 -27.38 -5.50
C ARG A 61 85.00 -25.96 -5.02
N SER A 62 84.19 -25.18 -5.74
CA SER A 62 83.70 -23.86 -5.28
C SER A 62 82.57 -23.34 -6.17
N TRP A 63 81.62 -22.60 -5.59
CA TRP A 63 80.43 -22.05 -6.25
C TRP A 63 80.36 -20.54 -5.98
N THR A 64 80.18 -19.69 -6.99
CA THR A 64 80.23 -18.22 -6.85
C THR A 64 78.86 -17.58 -6.63
N VAL A 65 78.82 -16.30 -6.21
CA VAL A 65 77.56 -15.59 -5.92
C VAL A 65 76.67 -15.41 -7.16
N ASP A 66 77.24 -15.40 -8.37
CA ASP A 66 76.45 -15.33 -9.60
C ASP A 66 75.81 -16.67 -9.96
N ASP A 67 76.51 -17.78 -9.71
CA ASP A 67 75.97 -19.14 -9.83
C ASP A 67 74.81 -19.37 -8.85
N TRP A 68 74.87 -18.75 -7.66
CA TRP A 68 73.79 -18.74 -6.66
C TRP A 68 72.51 -18.02 -7.10
N ASN A 69 72.54 -17.19 -8.16
CA ASN A 69 71.36 -16.49 -8.66
C ASN A 69 70.69 -17.21 -9.85
N ASN A 70 71.41 -18.12 -10.51
CA ASN A 70 70.98 -18.78 -11.74
C ASN A 70 70.59 -20.26 -11.58
N TRP A 71 70.66 -20.81 -10.36
CA TRP A 71 70.33 -22.21 -10.03
C TRP A 71 68.94 -22.63 -10.56
N ARG A 72 68.88 -23.83 -11.17
CA ARG A 72 67.63 -24.46 -11.61
C ARG A 72 67.58 -25.92 -11.15
N PRO A 73 66.41 -26.45 -10.79
CA PRO A 73 66.28 -27.84 -10.37
C PRO A 73 66.51 -28.85 -11.51
N GLU A 74 66.47 -28.41 -12.77
CA GLU A 74 66.67 -29.27 -13.95
C GLU A 74 68.15 -29.60 -14.21
N ASP A 75 69.07 -28.74 -13.73
CA ASP A 75 70.51 -28.85 -14.00
C ASP A 75 71.25 -29.74 -12.97
N HIS A 76 70.51 -30.32 -12.01
CA HIS A 76 71.06 -31.00 -10.83
C HIS A 76 70.38 -32.33 -10.51
N GLU A 77 71.08 -33.18 -9.77
CA GLU A 77 70.56 -34.51 -9.41
C GLU A 77 69.66 -34.44 -8.18
N ALA A 78 68.36 -34.66 -8.38
CA ALA A 78 67.41 -34.84 -7.28
C ALA A 78 67.67 -36.17 -6.55
N LEU A 79 67.83 -36.12 -5.24
CA LEU A 79 68.14 -37.29 -4.41
C LEU A 79 66.93 -37.80 -3.64
N ILE A 80 66.33 -36.96 -2.82
CA ILE A 80 65.27 -37.35 -1.88
C ILE A 80 64.37 -36.16 -1.54
N ASP A 81 63.09 -36.48 -1.32
CA ASP A 81 62.07 -35.54 -0.83
C ASP A 81 61.76 -35.88 0.63
N GLU A 82 61.97 -34.93 1.54
CA GLU A 82 61.62 -35.08 2.96
C GLU A 82 60.71 -33.96 3.45
N ARG A 83 60.04 -34.16 4.60
CA ARG A 83 59.07 -33.20 5.15
C ARG A 83 59.49 -32.63 6.49
N THR A 84 59.19 -31.34 6.69
CA THR A 84 59.40 -30.68 7.97
C THR A 84 58.51 -31.24 9.07
N GLY A 85 59.12 -31.51 10.24
CA GLY A 85 58.40 -31.86 11.46
C GLY A 85 57.67 -30.67 12.12
N PRO A 86 57.15 -30.85 13.35
CA PRO A 86 56.39 -29.82 14.07
C PRO A 86 57.12 -28.49 14.28
N GLU A 87 58.45 -28.52 14.40
CA GLU A 87 59.32 -27.34 14.58
C GLU A 87 59.71 -26.65 13.26
N GLY A 88 59.17 -27.11 12.13
CA GLY A 88 59.51 -26.64 10.79
C GLY A 88 60.91 -27.07 10.33
N ILE A 89 61.48 -28.11 10.94
CA ILE A 89 62.83 -28.61 10.65
C ILE A 89 62.74 -29.95 9.92
N VAL A 90 63.62 -30.13 8.94
CA VAL A 90 63.89 -31.41 8.26
C VAL A 90 65.41 -31.66 8.29
N THR A 91 65.82 -32.92 8.43
CA THR A 91 67.24 -33.32 8.43
C THR A 91 67.48 -34.39 7.39
N PHE A 92 68.47 -34.17 6.53
CA PHE A 92 68.96 -35.14 5.55
C PHE A 92 70.29 -35.70 6.08
N GLU A 93 70.35 -37.00 6.34
CA GLU A 93 71.52 -37.69 6.93
C GLU A 93 72.17 -38.65 5.90
N GLY A 94 73.43 -39.03 6.15
CA GLY A 94 74.13 -40.01 5.31
C GLY A 94 74.66 -39.46 3.97
N LEU A 95 74.92 -38.15 3.90
CA LEU A 95 75.38 -37.48 2.69
C LEU A 95 76.89 -37.66 2.48
N GLU A 96 77.32 -37.79 1.22
CA GLU A 96 78.74 -37.74 0.86
C GLU A 96 79.28 -36.30 0.98
N PRO A 97 80.59 -36.08 1.12
CA PRO A 97 81.15 -34.72 1.14
C PRO A 97 81.05 -34.02 -0.23
N ASP A 98 80.04 -33.18 -0.42
CA ASP A 98 79.76 -32.46 -1.67
C ASP A 98 78.93 -31.17 -1.43
N VAL A 99 78.62 -30.42 -2.49
CA VAL A 99 77.70 -29.27 -2.47
C VAL A 99 76.27 -29.75 -2.72
N TYR A 100 75.35 -29.32 -1.86
CA TYR A 100 73.93 -29.67 -1.92
C TYR A 100 73.03 -28.45 -1.87
N PHE A 101 71.82 -28.60 -2.42
CA PHE A 101 70.75 -27.60 -2.37
C PHE A 101 69.44 -28.24 -1.89
N ALA A 102 68.80 -27.62 -0.90
CA ALA A 102 67.48 -27.97 -0.43
C ALA A 102 66.46 -26.95 -0.97
N LEU A 103 65.56 -27.41 -1.84
CA LEU A 103 64.51 -26.61 -2.47
C LEU A 103 63.18 -26.76 -1.73
N TYR A 104 62.52 -25.64 -1.41
CA TYR A 104 61.14 -25.61 -0.91
C TYR A 104 60.13 -25.80 -2.05
N ASP A 105 59.38 -26.91 -2.02
CA ASP A 105 58.56 -27.40 -3.15
C ASP A 105 57.07 -27.02 -3.08
N HIS A 106 56.74 -25.93 -2.40
CA HIS A 106 55.37 -25.38 -2.32
C HIS A 106 55.29 -23.97 -2.88
N VAL A 107 54.08 -23.53 -3.22
CA VAL A 107 53.79 -22.17 -3.72
C VAL A 107 53.39 -21.26 -2.57
N THR A 108 54.10 -20.15 -2.36
CA THR A 108 53.72 -19.10 -1.40
C THR A 108 52.94 -17.97 -2.09
N PRO A 109 52.10 -17.20 -1.37
CA PRO A 109 51.43 -16.02 -1.91
C PRO A 109 52.39 -14.95 -2.46
N ALA A 110 53.58 -14.83 -1.89
CA ALA A 110 54.56 -13.80 -2.24
C ALA A 110 55.44 -14.16 -3.45
N ASP A 111 55.79 -15.45 -3.61
CA ASP A 111 56.75 -15.90 -4.63
C ASP A 111 56.06 -16.40 -5.92
N GLY A 112 54.82 -16.87 -5.83
CA GLY A 112 54.09 -17.44 -6.95
C GLY A 112 54.68 -18.76 -7.48
N PRO A 113 54.15 -19.29 -8.60
CA PRO A 113 54.52 -20.62 -9.09
C PRO A 113 55.90 -20.71 -9.73
N ASN A 114 56.50 -19.59 -10.13
CA ASN A 114 57.72 -19.54 -10.95
C ASN A 114 59.00 -19.20 -10.17
N VAL A 115 58.90 -18.73 -8.93
CA VAL A 115 60.07 -18.41 -8.10
C VAL A 115 60.37 -19.57 -7.15
N TYR A 116 61.58 -20.11 -7.26
CA TYR A 116 62.09 -21.17 -6.41
C TYR A 116 62.81 -20.60 -5.18
N ARG A 117 62.52 -21.14 -3.99
CA ARG A 117 63.18 -20.77 -2.72
C ARG A 117 64.05 -21.95 -2.27
N TYR A 118 65.36 -21.79 -2.33
CA TYR A 118 66.33 -22.83 -1.97
C TYR A 118 67.45 -22.27 -1.09
N VAL A 119 68.13 -23.17 -0.40
CA VAL A 119 69.37 -22.92 0.35
C VAL A 119 70.34 -24.05 0.06
N GLY A 120 71.63 -23.81 0.20
CA GLY A 120 72.65 -24.83 -0.08
C GLY A 120 73.97 -24.57 0.62
N GLY A 121 74.95 -25.41 0.33
CA GLY A 121 76.31 -25.27 0.83
C GLY A 121 77.11 -26.57 0.71
N LEU A 122 78.40 -26.45 1.03
CA LEU A 122 79.32 -27.59 1.10
C LEU A 122 79.11 -28.35 2.42
N VAL A 123 78.94 -29.67 2.32
CA VAL A 123 78.89 -30.59 3.46
C VAL A 123 80.23 -31.29 3.58
N GLY A 124 80.87 -31.19 4.74
CA GLY A 124 82.06 -31.99 5.07
C GLY A 124 81.69 -33.35 5.68
N ALA A 125 82.66 -34.27 5.69
CA ALA A 125 82.56 -35.50 6.47
C ALA A 125 82.30 -35.19 7.95
N GLU A 126 81.34 -35.89 8.56
CA GLU A 126 80.91 -35.71 9.97
C GLU A 126 80.41 -34.29 10.32
N GLN A 127 80.09 -33.46 9.34
CA GLN A 127 79.57 -32.11 9.54
C GLN A 127 78.04 -32.06 9.40
N VAL A 128 77.38 -31.35 10.32
CA VAL A 128 75.96 -30.97 10.19
C VAL A 128 75.87 -29.53 9.71
N LEU A 129 75.45 -29.31 8.47
CA LEU A 129 75.22 -27.99 7.90
C LEU A 129 73.80 -27.51 8.26
N LYS A 130 73.68 -26.41 9.01
CA LYS A 130 72.39 -25.84 9.43
C LYS A 130 72.00 -24.66 8.54
N LEU A 131 70.88 -24.78 7.85
CA LEU A 131 70.36 -23.79 6.91
C LEU A 131 68.93 -23.35 7.29
N ALA A 132 68.50 -22.18 6.81
CA ALA A 132 67.15 -21.68 7.05
C ALA A 132 66.54 -21.05 5.81
N ILE A 133 65.39 -21.56 5.38
CA ILE A 133 64.54 -20.95 4.35
C ILE A 133 63.55 -20.02 5.06
N ARG A 134 63.68 -18.72 4.79
CA ARG A 134 62.76 -17.68 5.27
C ARG A 134 61.81 -17.31 4.13
N LEU A 135 60.51 -17.36 4.41
CA LEU A 135 59.46 -17.11 3.42
C LEU A 135 58.71 -15.81 3.80
N PRO A 136 58.62 -14.80 2.92
CA PRO A 136 57.98 -13.53 3.25
C PRO A 136 56.45 -13.62 3.09
N ILE A 137 55.77 -14.40 3.93
CA ILE A 137 54.31 -14.62 3.83
C ILE A 137 53.55 -13.57 4.67
N GLY A 138 54.02 -13.34 5.91
CA GLY A 138 53.50 -12.31 6.81
C GLY A 138 51.98 -12.28 6.96
N PRO A 139 51.33 -13.39 7.36
CA PRO A 139 49.88 -13.44 7.50
C PRO A 139 49.40 -12.58 8.68
N GLN A 140 48.42 -11.72 8.43
CA GLN A 140 47.74 -10.91 9.44
C GLN A 140 46.26 -11.28 9.49
N VAL A 141 45.70 -11.45 10.69
CA VAL A 141 44.27 -11.70 10.89
C VAL A 141 43.61 -10.37 11.25
N THR A 142 42.59 -9.98 10.48
CA THR A 142 41.74 -8.82 10.77
C THR A 142 40.30 -9.27 11.05
N PHE A 143 39.57 -8.50 11.85
CA PHE A 143 38.18 -8.76 12.18
C PHE A 143 37.27 -7.63 11.70
N ASP A 144 36.10 -8.02 11.19
CA ASP A 144 34.94 -7.18 10.89
C ASP A 144 33.71 -7.78 11.55
N PHE A 145 32.69 -6.95 11.84
CA PHE A 145 31.46 -7.38 12.49
C PHE A 145 30.23 -6.89 11.72
N GLU A 146 29.29 -7.79 11.46
CA GLU A 146 28.02 -7.47 10.78
C GLU A 146 26.86 -7.59 11.77
N SER A 147 26.01 -6.56 11.83
CA SER A 147 24.80 -6.58 12.66
C SER A 147 23.64 -7.25 11.91
N PRO A 148 22.77 -8.04 12.58
CA PRO A 148 21.62 -8.66 11.92
C PRO A 148 20.75 -7.64 11.18
N GLY A 149 20.58 -7.81 9.87
CA GLY A 149 19.79 -6.92 9.02
C GLY A 149 20.50 -5.66 8.51
N ALA A 150 21.77 -5.42 8.85
CA ALA A 150 22.56 -4.30 8.35
C ALA A 150 23.56 -4.77 7.26
N ALA A 151 23.63 -4.04 6.14
CA ALA A 151 24.54 -4.34 5.03
C ALA A 151 25.97 -3.80 5.23
N GLN A 152 26.28 -3.17 6.37
CA GLN A 152 27.54 -2.48 6.61
C GLN A 152 28.36 -3.17 7.71
N ARG A 153 29.62 -3.47 7.41
CA ARG A 153 30.61 -3.97 8.37
C ARG A 153 31.06 -2.86 9.31
N THR A 154 31.16 -3.19 10.59
CA THR A 154 31.70 -2.32 11.65
C THR A 154 32.93 -2.96 12.29
N LYS A 155 33.64 -2.19 13.14
CA LYS A 155 34.73 -2.71 13.99
C LYS A 155 34.28 -3.07 15.40
N ASP A 156 32.97 -3.02 15.67
CA ASP A 156 32.40 -3.16 17.00
C ASP A 156 31.98 -4.60 17.28
N ALA A 157 32.76 -5.26 18.13
CA ALA A 157 32.54 -6.65 18.55
C ALA A 157 31.41 -6.74 19.60
N ILE A 158 30.15 -6.64 19.16
CA ILE A 158 28.98 -6.66 20.06
C ILE A 158 28.32 -8.04 20.04
N VAL A 159 27.85 -8.52 21.21
CA VAL A 159 27.03 -9.73 21.31
C VAL A 159 25.81 -9.66 20.37
N GLY A 160 25.63 -10.71 19.57
CA GLY A 160 24.61 -10.79 18.52
C GLY A 160 25.10 -10.43 17.10
N ASN A 161 26.29 -9.83 16.96
CA ASN A 161 26.89 -9.60 15.64
C ASN A 161 27.53 -10.89 15.09
N HIS A 162 27.63 -10.97 13.75
CA HIS A 162 28.42 -11.97 13.05
C HIS A 162 29.86 -11.48 12.91
N ALA A 163 30.81 -12.17 13.53
CA ALA A 163 32.24 -11.85 13.47
C ALA A 163 32.88 -12.55 12.26
N ILE A 164 33.62 -11.81 11.45
CA ILE A 164 34.28 -12.30 10.25
C ILE A 164 35.79 -12.09 10.41
N ALA A 165 36.52 -13.20 10.55
CA ALA A 165 37.98 -13.21 10.57
C ALA A 165 38.50 -13.32 9.13
N THR A 166 39.30 -12.35 8.68
CA THR A 166 39.91 -12.35 7.33
C THR A 166 41.43 -12.39 7.44
N VAL A 167 42.09 -13.31 6.73
CA VAL A 167 43.55 -13.40 6.68
C VAL A 167 44.08 -12.64 5.46
N THR A 168 44.98 -11.68 5.69
CA THR A 168 45.64 -10.87 4.66
C THR A 168 47.16 -11.10 4.68
N PHE A 169 47.82 -10.87 3.54
CA PHE A 169 49.27 -11.08 3.36
C PHE A 169 49.97 -9.74 3.15
N GLN A 170 51.20 -9.59 3.64
CA GLN A 170 52.00 -8.41 3.35
C GLN A 170 52.51 -8.43 1.90
N GLY A 171 52.20 -7.38 1.13
CA GLY A 171 52.82 -7.11 -0.17
C GLY A 171 52.16 -7.73 -1.42
N SER A 172 51.20 -8.66 -1.30
CA SER A 172 50.53 -9.28 -2.46
C SER A 172 49.01 -9.04 -2.46
N GLY A 173 48.56 -8.04 -3.22
CA GLY A 173 47.13 -7.71 -3.39
C GLY A 173 46.30 -8.70 -4.23
N SER A 174 46.92 -9.78 -4.71
CA SER A 174 46.29 -10.84 -5.51
C SER A 174 46.82 -12.19 -5.07
N ALA A 175 46.17 -12.81 -4.07
CA ALA A 175 46.51 -14.15 -3.64
C ALA A 175 46.29 -15.17 -4.76
N VAL A 176 47.18 -16.16 -4.85
CA VAL A 176 47.12 -17.28 -5.80
C VAL A 176 45.96 -18.20 -5.41
N SER A 177 44.76 -17.88 -5.91
CA SER A 177 43.46 -18.27 -5.33
C SER A 177 43.08 -19.75 -5.48
N ASP A 178 43.86 -20.53 -6.24
CA ASP A 178 43.71 -21.98 -6.41
C ASP A 178 44.68 -22.81 -5.54
N ARG A 179 45.77 -22.23 -5.03
CA ARG A 179 46.92 -22.97 -4.45
C ARG A 179 47.17 -22.71 -2.96
N VAL A 180 46.47 -21.77 -2.35
CA VAL A 180 46.55 -21.52 -0.90
C VAL A 180 45.14 -21.50 -0.33
N GLY A 181 44.88 -22.34 0.67
CA GLY A 181 43.59 -22.41 1.37
C GLY A 181 43.72 -22.03 2.85
N LEU A 182 42.62 -21.55 3.44
CA LEU A 182 42.47 -21.36 4.88
C LEU A 182 41.65 -22.50 5.46
N GLU A 183 42.22 -23.22 6.43
CA GLU A 183 41.52 -24.18 7.28
C GLU A 183 41.29 -23.53 8.65
N ALA A 184 40.02 -23.37 9.06
CA ALA A 184 39.65 -22.76 10.33
C ALA A 184 39.38 -23.85 11.37
N ASP A 185 39.96 -23.72 12.57
CA ASP A 185 39.78 -24.68 13.66
C ASP A 185 38.55 -24.33 14.53
N GLY A 186 37.91 -25.36 15.10
CA GLY A 186 36.90 -25.19 16.16
C GLY A 186 35.50 -24.84 15.65
N THR A 187 34.96 -23.69 16.08
CA THR A 187 33.56 -23.27 15.81
C THR A 187 33.42 -22.28 14.65
N TRP A 188 34.53 -21.83 14.09
CA TRP A 188 34.58 -20.93 12.94
C TRP A 188 34.20 -21.67 11.65
N GLN A 189 33.32 -21.09 10.84
CA GLN A 189 32.87 -21.69 9.56
C GLN A 189 33.42 -20.89 8.37
N PRO A 190 33.79 -21.53 7.24
CA PRO A 190 34.26 -20.81 6.05
C PRO A 190 33.22 -19.82 5.51
N GLU A 191 33.63 -18.58 5.23
CA GLU A 191 32.72 -17.52 4.78
C GLU A 191 32.40 -17.65 3.28
N SER A 192 31.13 -17.49 2.89
CA SER A 192 30.73 -17.66 1.50
C SER A 192 31.29 -16.53 0.60
N GLY A 193 32.21 -16.88 -0.29
CA GLY A 193 32.83 -15.93 -1.23
C GLY A 193 34.14 -15.29 -0.77
N GLY A 194 34.55 -15.51 0.49
CA GLY A 194 35.85 -15.06 1.00
C GLY A 194 36.89 -16.17 1.00
N ALA A 195 37.88 -16.12 0.09
CA ALA A 195 38.90 -17.17 -0.06
C ALA A 195 39.76 -17.42 1.20
N TYR A 196 39.88 -16.42 2.08
CA TYR A 196 40.64 -16.46 3.33
C TYR A 196 39.84 -15.90 4.50
N ALA A 197 38.53 -16.16 4.55
CA ALA A 197 37.65 -15.66 5.59
C ALA A 197 36.84 -16.77 6.29
N ALA A 198 36.59 -16.58 7.58
CA ALA A 198 35.74 -17.46 8.39
C ALA A 198 34.82 -16.65 9.32
N GLY A 199 33.57 -17.08 9.43
CA GLY A 199 32.51 -16.47 10.23
C GLY A 199 32.23 -17.19 11.56
N LEU A 200 31.79 -16.44 12.57
CA LEU A 200 31.29 -16.94 13.85
C LEU A 200 30.26 -15.97 14.45
N LEU A 201 29.11 -16.48 14.92
CA LEU A 201 28.12 -15.69 15.66
C LEU A 201 28.60 -15.44 17.11
N ILE A 202 28.70 -14.17 17.52
CA ILE A 202 29.05 -13.80 18.91
C ILE A 202 27.84 -14.06 19.82
N ARG A 203 27.96 -15.00 20.75
CA ARG A 203 26.86 -15.46 21.64
C ARG A 203 26.95 -14.99 23.09
N LYS A 204 28.13 -14.54 23.55
CA LYS A 204 28.39 -14.12 24.94
C LYS A 204 29.44 -13.01 24.94
N PRO A 205 29.48 -12.12 25.94
CA PRO A 205 30.59 -11.19 26.10
C PRO A 205 31.86 -11.95 26.54
N GLY A 206 33.03 -11.37 26.25
CA GLY A 206 34.34 -11.93 26.60
C GLY A 206 35.26 -12.19 25.41
N ARG A 207 36.40 -12.83 25.67
CA ARG A 207 37.48 -13.04 24.68
C ARG A 207 37.14 -14.15 23.69
N TYR A 208 37.19 -13.83 22.41
CA TYR A 208 37.11 -14.78 21.30
C TYR A 208 38.47 -14.92 20.64
N GLN A 209 38.83 -16.15 20.28
CA GLN A 209 40.06 -16.47 19.56
C GLN A 209 39.73 -17.15 18.25
N PHE A 210 40.38 -16.69 17.19
CA PHE A 210 40.47 -17.37 15.91
C PHE A 210 41.77 -18.17 15.87
N THR A 211 41.68 -19.43 15.49
CA THR A 211 42.80 -20.32 15.23
C THR A 211 42.56 -21.04 13.92
N GLY A 212 43.57 -21.12 13.07
CA GLY A 212 43.48 -21.82 11.81
C GLY A 212 44.86 -22.04 11.19
N ARG A 213 44.88 -22.57 9.97
CA ARG A 213 46.09 -22.92 9.24
C ARG A 213 45.95 -22.48 7.80
N LEU A 214 46.99 -21.83 7.28
CA LEU A 214 47.17 -21.64 5.85
C LEU A 214 47.82 -22.90 5.29
N VAL A 215 47.23 -23.47 4.25
CA VAL A 215 47.71 -24.70 3.61
C VAL A 215 48.17 -24.39 2.19
N PHE A 216 49.46 -24.60 1.92
CA PHE A 216 50.11 -24.30 0.64
C PHE A 216 50.24 -25.55 -0.23
N ALA A 217 49.72 -25.49 -1.45
CA ALA A 217 49.83 -26.58 -2.42
C ALA A 217 51.28 -26.79 -2.90
N ARG A 218 51.59 -28.04 -3.21
CA ARG A 218 52.87 -28.48 -3.78
C ARG A 218 53.01 -27.97 -5.23
N ARG A 219 54.21 -27.55 -5.64
CA ARG A 219 54.43 -26.85 -6.93
C ARG A 219 54.13 -27.71 -8.16
N ALA A 220 54.51 -29.00 -8.11
CA ALA A 220 54.31 -29.97 -9.18
C ALA A 220 52.93 -30.66 -9.22
N GLY A 221 51.96 -30.19 -8.42
CA GLY A 221 50.58 -30.71 -8.45
C GLY A 221 49.74 -30.08 -9.55
N LEU A 222 49.09 -30.89 -10.39
CA LEU A 222 47.91 -30.46 -11.13
C LEU A 222 46.77 -30.21 -10.13
N ILE A 223 46.21 -29.00 -10.10
CA ILE A 223 44.92 -28.75 -9.47
C ILE A 223 43.86 -28.80 -10.56
N THR A 224 43.20 -29.95 -10.68
CA THR A 224 42.03 -30.11 -11.53
C THR A 224 40.81 -29.53 -10.80
N GLY A 225 40.55 -28.24 -10.98
CA GLY A 225 39.41 -27.58 -10.34
C GLY A 225 39.14 -26.19 -10.89
N THR A 226 37.97 -26.00 -11.49
CA THR A 226 37.42 -24.67 -11.78
C THR A 226 37.20 -23.87 -10.49
N PRO A 227 37.26 -22.53 -10.53
CA PRO A 227 37.31 -21.72 -9.32
C PRO A 227 35.93 -21.59 -8.67
N HIS A 228 35.49 -22.56 -7.87
CA HIS A 228 34.55 -22.38 -6.76
C HIS A 228 34.49 -23.61 -5.83
N ARG A 229 34.51 -23.35 -4.51
CA ARG A 229 34.21 -24.29 -3.40
C ARG A 229 35.05 -25.58 -3.32
N VAL A 230 36.15 -25.52 -2.55
CA VAL A 230 36.66 -26.70 -1.83
C VAL A 230 37.05 -26.27 -0.41
N GLY A 231 36.43 -26.89 0.61
CA GLY A 231 36.96 -26.83 1.98
C GLY A 231 38.28 -27.61 2.00
N ALA A 232 39.37 -26.95 2.39
CA ALA A 232 40.73 -27.28 1.95
C ALA A 232 41.34 -28.56 2.55
N ASN A 233 40.76 -29.72 2.23
CA ASN A 233 41.36 -31.03 2.46
C ASN A 233 42.46 -31.29 1.41
N ILE A 234 43.48 -30.41 1.38
CA ILE A 234 44.63 -30.47 0.46
C ILE A 234 45.61 -31.53 0.99
N PRO A 235 45.69 -32.73 0.38
CA PRO A 235 46.53 -33.79 0.92
C PRO A 235 48.00 -33.42 0.70
N ASN A 236 48.82 -33.48 1.75
CA ASN A 236 50.25 -33.18 1.71
C ASN A 236 50.63 -31.70 1.43
N GLY A 237 49.80 -30.74 1.85
CA GLY A 237 50.17 -29.31 1.83
C GLY A 237 51.11 -28.92 2.99
N ALA A 238 51.92 -27.87 2.79
CA ALA A 238 52.68 -27.23 3.87
C ALA A 238 51.74 -26.36 4.69
N MET A 239 51.87 -26.36 6.02
CA MET A 239 50.94 -25.68 6.93
C MET A 239 51.61 -24.57 7.74
N LEU A 240 51.02 -23.38 7.76
CA LEU A 240 51.43 -22.25 8.61
C LEU A 240 50.27 -21.84 9.54
N ALA A 241 50.50 -21.88 10.85
CA ALA A 241 49.48 -21.54 11.84
C ALA A 241 49.17 -20.04 11.85
N VAL A 242 47.90 -19.68 11.76
CA VAL A 242 47.36 -18.32 11.88
C VAL A 242 46.44 -18.22 13.10
N ASN A 243 46.50 -17.10 13.79
CA ASN A 243 45.61 -16.83 14.92
C ASN A 243 45.39 -15.33 15.09
N GLY A 244 44.26 -14.98 15.71
CA GLY A 244 43.89 -13.61 16.06
C GLY A 244 42.88 -13.64 17.20
N GLU A 245 42.64 -12.49 17.83
CA GLU A 245 41.67 -12.41 18.92
C GLU A 245 41.01 -11.04 19.02
N PHE A 246 39.82 -11.03 19.63
CA PHE A 246 39.06 -9.84 19.97
C PHE A 246 38.28 -10.06 21.28
N ASN A 247 37.87 -8.99 21.95
CA ASN A 247 36.93 -9.06 23.05
C ASN A 247 35.54 -8.63 22.54
N ALA A 248 34.52 -9.43 22.83
CA ALA A 248 33.13 -9.07 22.61
C ALA A 248 32.56 -8.32 23.82
N GLU A 249 31.94 -7.17 23.57
CA GLU A 249 31.22 -6.38 24.58
C GLU A 249 29.73 -6.73 24.57
N GLU A 250 29.10 -6.66 25.74
CA GLU A 250 27.65 -6.77 25.86
C GLU A 250 26.98 -5.54 25.25
N ARG A 251 25.89 -5.72 24.50
CA ARG A 251 25.16 -4.59 23.92
C ARG A 251 24.64 -3.70 25.06
N PRO A 252 25.04 -2.42 25.16
CA PRO A 252 24.59 -1.56 26.25
C PRO A 252 23.08 -1.44 26.19
N ALA A 253 22.41 -1.75 27.30
CA ALA A 253 20.96 -1.63 27.41
C ALA A 253 20.57 -0.16 27.23
N GLN A 254 20.00 0.19 26.08
CA GLN A 254 19.43 1.52 25.87
C GLN A 254 18.16 1.63 26.73
N PRO A 255 18.12 2.52 27.73
CA PRO A 255 16.86 2.81 28.41
C PRO A 255 15.91 3.44 27.40
N ILE A 256 14.66 2.97 27.35
CA ILE A 256 13.60 3.59 26.57
C ILE A 256 13.20 4.89 27.30
N SER A 257 14.01 5.94 27.16
CA SER A 257 13.76 7.25 27.74
C SER A 257 12.86 8.07 26.82
N GLY A 258 11.57 7.87 26.99
CA GLY A 258 10.50 8.70 26.47
C GLY A 258 9.25 8.46 27.32
N ASN A 259 8.27 9.34 27.25
CA ASN A 259 6.94 8.96 27.71
C ASN A 259 6.46 7.82 26.80
N ILE A 260 6.54 6.58 27.29
CA ILE A 260 5.72 5.49 26.73
C ILE A 260 4.29 5.86 27.08
N GLY A 261 3.67 6.62 26.17
CA GLY A 261 2.25 6.89 26.21
C GLY A 261 1.52 5.58 25.98
N VAL A 262 1.25 4.84 27.07
CA VAL A 262 0.29 3.73 27.06
C VAL A 262 -1.10 4.36 26.98
N SER A 263 -1.42 4.90 25.80
CA SER A 263 -2.78 5.24 25.42
C SER A 263 -3.49 3.96 25.07
N LEU A 264 -4.64 3.71 25.71
CA LEU A 264 -5.57 2.70 25.21
C LEU A 264 -6.01 3.12 23.80
N SER A 265 -5.81 2.25 22.82
CA SER A 265 -6.37 2.39 21.48
C SER A 265 -7.79 1.83 21.45
N ARG A 266 -8.60 2.23 20.45
CA ARG A 266 -9.85 1.53 20.16
C ARG A 266 -9.57 0.08 19.76
N THR A 267 -10.56 -0.81 19.91
CA THR A 267 -10.46 -2.17 19.42
C THR A 267 -10.27 -2.16 17.90
N GLU A 268 -9.23 -2.85 17.41
CA GLU A 268 -9.03 -3.09 15.98
C GLU A 268 -10.12 -4.01 15.43
N THR A 269 -10.41 -3.87 14.14
CA THR A 269 -11.43 -4.62 13.39
C THR A 269 -10.80 -5.15 12.11
N GLU A 270 -11.36 -6.20 11.53
CA GLU A 270 -10.86 -6.77 10.27
C GLU A 270 -11.44 -6.00 9.07
N ALA A 271 -10.69 -5.91 7.96
CA ALA A 271 -11.15 -5.22 6.76
C ALA A 271 -12.22 -6.05 6.04
N THR A 272 -13.35 -5.43 5.68
CA THR A 272 -14.46 -6.09 4.97
C THR A 272 -14.56 -5.59 3.52
N PRO A 273 -14.90 -6.44 2.53
CA PRO A 273 -14.90 -6.06 1.12
C PRO A 273 -15.90 -4.94 0.78
N ASP A 274 -16.98 -4.79 1.56
CA ASP A 274 -17.93 -3.67 1.45
C ASP A 274 -17.30 -2.26 1.58
N LEU A 275 -16.10 -2.14 2.16
CA LEU A 275 -15.38 -0.88 2.25
C LEU A 275 -15.19 -0.24 0.87
N ALA A 276 -15.02 -1.05 -0.18
CA ALA A 276 -14.95 -0.58 -1.55
C ALA A 276 -16.29 0.00 -2.04
N LEU A 277 -17.42 -0.67 -1.76
CA LEU A 277 -18.77 -0.15 -2.07
C LEU A 277 -19.05 1.17 -1.35
N TRP A 278 -18.78 1.25 -0.04
CA TRP A 278 -19.09 2.45 0.74
C TRP A 278 -18.21 3.64 0.32
N THR A 279 -16.95 3.37 -0.04
CA THR A 279 -16.05 4.38 -0.60
C THR A 279 -16.53 4.86 -1.96
N LEU A 280 -16.97 3.95 -2.86
CA LEU A 280 -17.55 4.31 -4.14
C LEU A 280 -18.82 5.16 -3.98
N ILE A 281 -19.72 4.81 -3.06
CA ILE A 281 -20.93 5.60 -2.72
C ILE A 281 -20.55 6.99 -2.20
N ARG A 282 -19.55 7.09 -1.31
CA ARG A 282 -19.08 8.36 -0.76
C ARG A 282 -18.54 9.26 -1.88
N ASN A 283 -17.71 8.70 -2.75
CA ASN A 283 -17.04 9.46 -3.81
C ASN A 283 -18.00 9.82 -4.97
N SER A 284 -18.98 8.97 -5.29
CA SER A 284 -20.01 9.30 -6.30
C SER A 284 -20.99 10.37 -5.81
N THR A 285 -21.42 10.31 -4.55
CA THR A 285 -22.27 11.36 -3.95
C THR A 285 -21.53 12.68 -3.77
N GLU A 286 -20.21 12.66 -3.55
CA GLU A 286 -19.36 13.84 -3.59
C GLU A 286 -19.20 14.39 -5.03
N ALA A 287 -18.99 13.53 -6.02
CA ALA A 287 -18.96 13.89 -7.44
C ALA A 287 -20.26 14.55 -7.93
N LEU A 288 -21.42 14.08 -7.45
CA LEU A 288 -22.74 14.70 -7.67
C LEU A 288 -22.97 16.02 -6.88
N GLY A 289 -22.01 16.46 -6.08
CA GLY A 289 -22.11 17.67 -5.26
C GLY A 289 -22.27 18.95 -6.10
N PHE A 290 -22.98 19.95 -5.55
CA PHE A 290 -23.29 21.19 -6.27
C PHE A 290 -22.06 21.94 -6.78
N ASN A 291 -20.96 21.95 -6.02
CA ASN A 291 -19.75 22.67 -6.43
C ASN A 291 -19.10 22.02 -7.67
N ASN A 292 -19.03 20.69 -7.72
CA ASN A 292 -18.55 19.95 -8.91
C ASN A 292 -19.46 20.17 -10.13
N TYR A 293 -20.77 20.27 -9.91
CA TYR A 293 -21.75 20.62 -10.95
C TYR A 293 -21.62 22.07 -11.44
N MET A 294 -21.39 23.02 -10.53
CA MET A 294 -21.11 24.43 -10.86
C MET A 294 -19.84 24.54 -11.71
N ASP A 295 -18.74 23.90 -11.28
CA ASP A 295 -17.47 23.89 -12.00
C ASP A 295 -17.58 23.24 -13.39
N PHE A 296 -18.37 22.17 -13.52
CA PHE A 296 -18.68 21.55 -14.81
C PHE A 296 -19.45 22.50 -15.75
N LEU A 297 -20.47 23.20 -15.24
CA LEU A 297 -21.24 24.15 -16.04
C LEU A 297 -20.47 25.43 -16.37
N ASP A 298 -19.61 25.93 -15.47
CA ASP A 298 -18.76 27.08 -15.74
C ASP A 298 -17.66 26.73 -16.77
N GLN A 299 -17.15 25.49 -16.79
CA GLN A 299 -16.33 24.99 -17.91
C GLN A 299 -17.11 24.96 -19.23
N LEU A 300 -18.37 24.54 -19.22
CA LEU A 300 -19.21 24.45 -20.43
C LEU A 300 -19.61 25.82 -20.99
N PHE A 301 -19.99 26.77 -20.12
CA PHE A 301 -20.54 28.07 -20.51
C PHE A 301 -19.49 29.20 -20.54
N CYS A 302 -18.53 29.24 -19.61
CA CYS A 302 -17.72 30.44 -19.36
C CYS A 302 -16.32 30.46 -19.98
N VAL A 303 -15.65 29.33 -20.26
CA VAL A 303 -14.19 29.34 -20.57
C VAL A 303 -13.76 28.51 -21.80
N PRO A 304 -12.95 29.05 -22.73
CA PRO A 304 -11.99 28.30 -23.54
C PRO A 304 -10.75 27.97 -22.70
N PRO A 305 -10.24 26.74 -22.62
CA PRO A 305 -9.07 26.43 -21.80
C PRO A 305 -7.77 26.96 -22.42
N ALA A 306 -7.49 28.24 -22.17
CA ALA A 306 -6.13 28.73 -21.99
C ALA A 306 -5.75 28.54 -20.50
N ASP A 307 -4.48 28.20 -20.25
CA ASP A 307 -3.84 28.27 -18.93
C ASP A 307 -4.30 27.35 -17.79
N ALA A 308 -4.78 26.15 -18.11
CA ALA A 308 -4.56 24.99 -17.24
C ALA A 308 -3.16 24.39 -17.52
N ALA A 309 -2.18 24.68 -16.67
CA ALA A 309 -0.77 24.31 -16.84
C ALA A 309 -0.44 22.81 -16.57
N GLY A 310 -1.43 21.91 -16.68
CA GLY A 310 -1.33 20.52 -16.20
C GLY A 310 -1.41 19.40 -17.24
N ALA A 311 -1.85 19.66 -18.49
CA ALA A 311 -2.11 18.58 -19.47
C ALA A 311 -1.51 18.82 -20.88
N PRO A 312 -0.19 18.62 -21.08
CA PRO A 312 0.43 18.64 -22.41
C PRO A 312 -0.04 17.50 -23.33
N PHE A 313 -0.49 16.38 -22.75
CA PHE A 313 -0.79 15.14 -23.46
C PHE A 313 -2.05 15.22 -24.34
N GLU A 314 -3.17 15.75 -23.82
CA GLU A 314 -4.44 15.78 -24.56
C GLU A 314 -4.47 16.82 -25.69
N ARG A 315 -3.91 18.02 -25.45
CA ARG A 315 -3.84 19.10 -26.46
C ARG A 315 -3.14 18.63 -27.75
N SER A 316 -2.13 17.77 -27.60
CA SER A 316 -1.35 17.20 -28.70
C SER A 316 -2.16 16.21 -29.57
N ARG A 317 -3.22 15.59 -29.03
CA ARG A 317 -3.98 14.53 -29.69
C ARG A 317 -5.23 15.02 -30.43
N PHE A 318 -5.84 16.14 -29.99
CA PHE A 318 -7.16 16.57 -30.46
C PHE A 318 -7.29 18.06 -30.85
N GLY A 319 -6.23 18.71 -31.34
CA GLY A 319 -6.27 20.13 -31.75
C GLY A 319 -7.41 20.52 -32.72
N LYS A 320 -7.89 19.60 -33.56
CA LYS A 320 -9.08 19.81 -34.42
C LYS A 320 -10.41 19.90 -33.67
N LYS A 321 -10.59 19.20 -32.52
CA LYS A 321 -11.81 19.32 -31.71
C LYS A 321 -11.91 20.69 -31.06
N ALA A 322 -10.80 21.22 -30.56
CA ALA A 322 -10.76 22.55 -29.94
C ALA A 322 -11.12 23.68 -30.91
N SER A 323 -10.61 23.64 -32.16
CA SER A 323 -10.94 24.65 -33.19
C SER A 323 -12.37 24.49 -33.74
N VAL A 324 -12.88 23.26 -33.87
CA VAL A 324 -14.29 23.02 -34.20
C VAL A 324 -15.23 23.51 -33.09
N PHE A 325 -14.91 23.28 -31.82
CA PHE A 325 -15.68 23.80 -30.69
C PHE A 325 -15.76 25.35 -30.71
N GLN A 326 -14.64 26.05 -30.94
CA GLN A 326 -14.65 27.51 -31.04
C GLN A 326 -15.39 28.07 -32.26
N SER A 327 -15.35 27.38 -33.40
CA SER A 327 -16.12 27.77 -34.60
C SER A 327 -17.62 27.42 -34.51
N LEU A 328 -18.01 26.50 -33.63
CA LEU A 328 -19.41 26.24 -33.29
C LEU A 328 -19.94 27.21 -32.22
N LYS A 329 -19.09 27.68 -31.30
CA LYS A 329 -19.44 28.70 -30.29
C LYS A 329 -19.97 29.99 -30.94
N THR A 330 -19.38 30.42 -32.05
CA THR A 330 -19.83 31.58 -32.85
C THR A 330 -21.05 31.32 -33.74
N ARG A 331 -21.53 30.08 -33.86
CA ARG A 331 -22.68 29.69 -34.72
C ARG A 331 -23.98 29.38 -33.94
N ARG A 332 -23.95 29.39 -32.61
CA ARG A 332 -25.14 29.13 -31.76
C ARG A 332 -26.09 30.32 -31.57
N ALA A 333 -25.75 31.50 -32.11
CA ALA A 333 -26.61 32.67 -32.04
C ALA A 333 -27.55 32.74 -33.27
N LEU A 334 -28.76 32.17 -33.13
CA LEU A 334 -29.91 32.57 -33.95
C LEU A 334 -30.64 33.71 -33.21
N PRO A 335 -31.22 34.70 -33.92
CA PRO A 335 -31.69 35.95 -33.31
C PRO A 335 -32.93 35.84 -32.40
N PHE A 336 -33.51 34.65 -32.23
CA PHE A 336 -34.72 34.40 -31.45
C PHE A 336 -34.69 33.08 -30.65
N THR A 337 -33.50 32.50 -30.40
CA THR A 337 -33.37 31.15 -29.79
C THR A 337 -33.05 31.16 -28.30
N ASP A 338 -33.72 32.03 -27.53
CA ASP A 338 -33.46 32.19 -26.10
C ASP A 338 -33.80 30.95 -25.25
N SER A 339 -34.64 30.05 -25.77
CA SER A 339 -34.94 28.74 -25.16
C SER A 339 -33.82 27.69 -25.32
N GLU A 340 -32.88 27.88 -26.25
CA GLU A 340 -31.78 26.93 -26.48
C GLU A 340 -30.78 26.91 -25.32
N ALA A 341 -30.56 28.02 -24.63
CA ALA A 341 -29.67 28.08 -23.47
C ALA A 341 -30.15 27.16 -22.33
N TYR A 342 -31.46 27.15 -22.08
CA TYR A 342 -32.09 26.26 -21.10
C TYR A 342 -32.06 24.78 -21.55
N ARG A 343 -32.27 24.50 -22.84
CA ARG A 343 -32.15 23.13 -23.39
C ARG A 343 -30.72 22.59 -23.26
N VAL A 344 -29.71 23.42 -23.53
CA VAL A 344 -28.30 23.08 -23.34
C VAL A 344 -28.01 22.84 -21.85
N LEU A 345 -28.53 23.68 -20.94
CA LEU A 345 -28.41 23.45 -19.49
C LEU A 345 -29.02 22.10 -19.07
N LYS A 346 -30.23 21.77 -19.56
CA LYS A 346 -30.92 20.51 -19.25
C LYS A 346 -30.13 19.30 -19.72
N ALA A 347 -29.74 19.27 -21.00
CA ALA A 347 -28.93 18.18 -21.57
C ALA A 347 -27.53 18.07 -20.93
N ALA A 348 -26.92 19.18 -20.54
CA ALA A 348 -25.66 19.18 -19.80
C ALA A 348 -25.81 18.61 -18.38
N THR A 349 -26.92 18.90 -17.71
CA THR A 349 -27.22 18.37 -16.37
C THR A 349 -27.55 16.88 -16.42
N GLU A 350 -28.30 16.43 -17.42
CA GLU A 350 -28.53 15.01 -17.72
C GLU A 350 -27.19 14.28 -17.92
N ALA A 351 -26.29 14.82 -18.75
CA ALA A 351 -24.96 14.25 -18.97
C ALA A 351 -24.09 14.27 -17.70
N PHE A 352 -24.14 15.35 -16.90
CA PHE A 352 -23.43 15.43 -15.62
C PHE A 352 -23.91 14.35 -14.64
N VAL A 353 -25.21 14.20 -14.47
CA VAL A 353 -25.78 13.18 -13.57
C VAL A 353 -25.44 11.78 -14.09
N MET A 354 -25.57 11.51 -15.39
CA MET A 354 -25.24 10.22 -16.00
C MET A 354 -23.77 9.80 -15.81
N VAL A 355 -22.82 10.74 -15.81
CA VAL A 355 -21.40 10.46 -15.60
C VAL A 355 -21.07 10.28 -14.12
N ASN A 356 -21.71 11.03 -13.23
CA ASN A 356 -21.34 11.07 -11.81
C ASN A 356 -22.22 10.20 -10.89
N CYS A 357 -23.30 9.59 -11.39
CA CYS A 357 -24.26 8.80 -10.58
C CYS A 357 -23.75 7.46 -10.04
N GLY A 358 -22.44 7.26 -9.94
CA GLY A 358 -21.84 6.09 -9.29
C GLY A 358 -22.08 4.79 -10.05
N VAL A 359 -21.72 4.76 -11.33
CA VAL A 359 -21.82 3.58 -12.18
C VAL A 359 -20.60 2.66 -11.98
N PHE A 360 -20.80 1.34 -11.97
CA PHE A 360 -19.73 0.34 -11.90
C PHE A 360 -19.02 0.12 -13.26
N ARG A 361 -18.61 1.22 -13.90
CA ARG A 361 -17.79 1.21 -15.13
C ARG A 361 -16.46 1.86 -14.85
N GLU A 362 -15.41 1.34 -15.48
CA GLU A 362 -14.10 1.96 -15.41
C GLU A 362 -14.07 3.32 -16.13
N PRO A 363 -13.35 4.33 -15.59
CA PRO A 363 -12.62 4.29 -14.30
C PRO A 363 -13.55 4.48 -13.09
N TYR A 364 -13.40 3.64 -12.06
CA TYR A 364 -14.09 3.81 -10.79
C TYR A 364 -13.65 5.10 -10.09
N ALA A 365 -14.56 5.72 -9.34
CA ALA A 365 -14.31 6.94 -8.57
C ALA A 365 -13.55 6.67 -7.25
N PHE A 366 -12.38 6.02 -7.34
CA PHE A 366 -11.47 5.82 -6.21
C PHE A 366 -10.32 6.84 -6.22
N ASP A 367 -9.98 7.36 -5.06
CA ASP A 367 -8.79 8.19 -4.81
C ASP A 367 -7.99 7.52 -3.68
N PRO A 368 -6.99 6.68 -4.01
CA PRO A 368 -6.26 5.91 -3.00
C PRO A 368 -5.57 6.76 -1.93
N VAL A 369 -5.33 8.05 -2.15
CA VAL A 369 -4.71 8.92 -1.13
C VAL A 369 -5.77 9.41 -0.15
N ASN A 370 -6.87 9.96 -0.66
CA ASN A 370 -7.94 10.48 0.19
C ASN A 370 -8.80 9.36 0.83
N ASP A 371 -8.95 8.22 0.16
CA ASP A 371 -9.68 7.06 0.65
C ASP A 371 -8.97 6.39 1.82
N ASN A 372 -7.65 6.11 1.71
CA ASN A 372 -6.86 5.58 2.82
C ASN A 372 -6.82 6.57 3.99
N ALA A 373 -6.56 7.86 3.72
CA ALA A 373 -6.62 8.90 4.77
C ALA A 373 -8.02 9.06 5.39
N TYR A 374 -9.08 8.63 4.72
CA TYR A 374 -10.41 8.54 5.32
C TYR A 374 -10.50 7.34 6.26
N LEU A 375 -10.10 6.14 5.82
CA LEU A 375 -10.13 4.90 6.62
C LEU A 375 -9.27 4.99 7.88
N ASP A 376 -8.04 5.49 7.76
CA ASP A 376 -7.08 5.65 8.86
C ASP A 376 -7.67 6.49 10.01
N ARG A 377 -8.38 7.57 9.70
CA ARG A 377 -9.03 8.46 10.69
C ARG A 377 -10.22 7.82 11.43
N ARG A 378 -10.64 6.61 11.07
CA ARG A 378 -11.74 5.86 11.71
C ARG A 378 -11.26 4.55 12.34
N ASP A 379 -9.95 4.31 12.42
CA ASP A 379 -9.39 3.06 12.94
C ASP A 379 -9.95 1.83 12.18
N ILE A 380 -10.04 1.94 10.85
CA ILE A 380 -10.45 0.86 9.94
C ILE A 380 -9.23 0.50 9.07
N PRO A 381 -8.76 -0.76 9.05
CA PRO A 381 -7.66 -1.15 8.19
C PRO A 381 -8.04 -1.09 6.71
N SER A 382 -7.10 -0.67 5.87
CA SER A 382 -7.28 -0.66 4.43
C SER A 382 -7.12 -2.07 3.84
N ALA A 383 -8.14 -2.52 3.09
CA ALA A 383 -8.08 -3.73 2.28
C ALA A 383 -7.36 -3.46 0.95
N GLY A 384 -6.03 -3.42 0.98
CA GLY A 384 -5.19 -3.42 -0.22
C GLY A 384 -5.56 -2.35 -1.25
N ASN A 385 -5.84 -2.77 -2.48
CA ASN A 385 -6.35 -1.90 -3.54
C ASN A 385 -7.88 -2.02 -3.63
N LEU A 386 -8.59 -0.96 -3.27
CA LEU A 386 -10.06 -0.91 -3.26
C LEU A 386 -10.70 -1.31 -4.61
N ARG A 387 -10.03 -1.06 -5.75
CA ARG A 387 -10.51 -1.51 -7.06
C ARG A 387 -10.51 -3.02 -7.17
N ASP A 388 -9.42 -3.66 -6.74
CA ASP A 388 -9.24 -5.09 -6.91
C ASP A 388 -10.13 -5.83 -5.88
N THR A 389 -10.22 -5.34 -4.64
CA THR A 389 -11.21 -5.83 -3.65
C THR A 389 -12.66 -5.63 -4.11
N LEU A 390 -12.99 -4.58 -4.88
CA LEU A 390 -14.34 -4.45 -5.44
C LEU A 390 -14.64 -5.58 -6.45
N ILE A 391 -13.73 -5.80 -7.41
CA ILE A 391 -13.96 -6.72 -8.53
C ILE A 391 -13.80 -8.18 -8.09
N GLU A 392 -12.73 -8.49 -7.34
CA GLU A 392 -12.34 -9.86 -7.01
C GLU A 392 -13.03 -10.40 -5.75
N ASP A 393 -13.23 -9.55 -4.73
CA ASP A 393 -13.77 -9.98 -3.42
C ASP A 393 -15.24 -9.60 -3.18
N TYR A 394 -15.80 -8.57 -3.86
CA TYR A 394 -17.14 -8.03 -3.56
C TYR A 394 -18.21 -8.27 -4.63
N LEU A 395 -17.89 -8.11 -5.91
CA LEU A 395 -18.87 -8.26 -6.99
C LEU A 395 -19.16 -9.74 -7.27
N GLU A 396 -20.43 -10.07 -7.49
CA GLU A 396 -20.85 -11.42 -7.86
C GLU A 396 -21.05 -11.53 -9.37
N SER A 397 -20.40 -12.50 -10.01
CA SER A 397 -20.62 -12.80 -11.43
C SER A 397 -21.83 -13.73 -11.61
N VAL A 398 -22.89 -13.24 -12.27
CA VAL A 398 -24.06 -14.06 -12.63
C VAL A 398 -24.25 -14.03 -14.14
N GLY A 399 -23.95 -15.15 -14.80
CA GLY A 399 -24.02 -15.27 -16.26
C GLY A 399 -22.94 -14.48 -17.01
N GLY A 400 -21.75 -14.34 -16.41
CA GLY A 400 -20.62 -13.63 -17.03
C GLY A 400 -20.71 -12.10 -16.97
N THR A 401 -21.63 -11.56 -16.18
CA THR A 401 -21.73 -10.13 -15.86
C THR A 401 -21.54 -9.96 -14.36
N GLU A 402 -20.65 -9.05 -13.96
CA GLU A 402 -20.43 -8.66 -12.57
C GLU A 402 -21.55 -7.71 -12.10
N MET A 403 -22.04 -7.91 -10.89
CA MET A 403 -23.06 -7.07 -10.27
C MET A 403 -22.97 -7.11 -8.74
N LEU A 404 -23.59 -6.13 -8.09
CA LEU A 404 -23.67 -6.09 -6.62
C LEU A 404 -24.35 -7.36 -6.06
N PRO A 405 -23.91 -7.90 -4.91
CA PRO A 405 -24.51 -9.10 -4.29
C PRO A 405 -26.04 -9.05 -4.14
N TYR A 406 -26.59 -7.90 -3.72
CA TYR A 406 -28.04 -7.69 -3.63
C TYR A 406 -28.73 -7.80 -5.01
N LEU A 407 -28.12 -7.24 -6.06
CA LEU A 407 -28.63 -7.32 -7.43
C LEU A 407 -28.43 -8.72 -8.03
N ALA A 408 -27.38 -9.45 -7.64
CA ALA A 408 -27.17 -10.85 -8.00
C ALA A 408 -28.29 -11.76 -7.44
N VAL A 409 -28.73 -11.52 -6.20
CA VAL A 409 -29.89 -12.22 -5.63
C VAL A 409 -31.20 -11.87 -6.36
N ILE A 410 -31.39 -10.63 -6.80
CA ILE A 410 -32.54 -10.26 -7.65
C ILE A 410 -32.43 -10.95 -9.02
N ARG A 411 -31.25 -10.97 -9.64
CA ARG A 411 -30.99 -11.63 -10.92
C ARG A 411 -31.30 -13.12 -10.86
N ARG A 412 -30.94 -13.81 -9.76
CA ARG A 412 -31.28 -15.22 -9.50
C ARG A 412 -32.79 -15.48 -9.40
N LYS A 413 -33.61 -14.48 -9.06
CA LYS A 413 -35.09 -14.57 -9.04
C LYS A 413 -35.75 -14.39 -10.42
N LEU A 414 -34.99 -14.00 -11.45
CA LEU A 414 -35.46 -13.74 -12.82
C LEU A 414 -34.78 -14.67 -13.86
N PRO A 415 -34.78 -16.00 -13.68
CA PRO A 415 -34.05 -16.94 -14.55
C PRO A 415 -34.63 -17.02 -15.97
N ASP A 416 -35.87 -16.59 -16.15
CA ASP A 416 -36.63 -16.52 -17.40
C ASP A 416 -36.22 -15.35 -18.30
N VAL A 417 -35.64 -14.29 -17.74
CA VAL A 417 -35.08 -13.17 -18.50
C VAL A 417 -33.68 -13.57 -19.02
N PRO A 418 -33.44 -13.68 -20.33
CA PRO A 418 -32.12 -14.02 -20.87
C PRO A 418 -31.10 -12.90 -20.67
N ILE A 419 -29.85 -13.27 -20.36
CA ILE A 419 -28.68 -12.37 -20.51
C ILE A 419 -28.21 -12.51 -21.96
N ILE A 420 -28.11 -11.40 -22.68
CA ILE A 420 -27.45 -11.39 -23.99
C ILE A 420 -25.99 -11.00 -23.76
N VAL A 421 -25.12 -12.01 -23.69
CA VAL A 421 -23.69 -11.78 -23.84
C VAL A 421 -23.48 -11.19 -25.24
N PRO A 422 -22.81 -10.02 -25.41
CA PRO A 422 -22.71 -9.35 -26.70
C PRO A 422 -22.01 -10.24 -27.73
N SER A 423 -22.79 -10.87 -28.60
CA SER A 423 -22.25 -11.67 -29.71
C SER A 423 -21.98 -10.75 -30.89
N THR A 424 -20.86 -10.93 -31.57
CA THR A 424 -20.48 -10.07 -32.72
C THR A 424 -21.34 -10.30 -33.98
N THR A 425 -22.47 -11.00 -33.87
CA THR A 425 -23.27 -11.52 -34.98
C THR A 425 -24.78 -11.44 -34.72
N HIS A 426 -25.34 -10.24 -34.87
CA HIS A 426 -26.73 -9.92 -35.24
C HIS A 426 -27.87 -10.34 -34.27
N CYS A 427 -28.44 -9.38 -33.52
CA CYS A 427 -29.86 -9.42 -33.11
C CYS A 427 -30.42 -8.03 -32.68
N GLU A 428 -30.60 -7.11 -33.64
CA GLU A 428 -30.79 -5.66 -33.40
C GLU A 428 -31.97 -5.25 -32.47
N GLU A 429 -33.05 -6.02 -32.36
CA GLU A 429 -34.21 -5.65 -31.52
C GLU A 429 -34.24 -6.33 -30.13
N ALA A 430 -33.75 -7.56 -30.01
CA ALA A 430 -33.70 -8.27 -28.73
C ALA A 430 -32.56 -7.75 -27.84
N GLU A 431 -31.42 -7.39 -28.45
CA GLU A 431 -30.27 -6.79 -27.77
C GLU A 431 -30.64 -5.45 -27.11
N LEU A 432 -31.49 -4.64 -27.74
CA LEU A 432 -32.00 -3.39 -27.17
C LEU A 432 -32.86 -3.61 -25.92
N CYS A 433 -33.74 -4.62 -25.91
CA CYS A 433 -34.66 -4.84 -24.79
C CYS A 433 -34.01 -5.53 -23.59
N PHE A 434 -33.24 -6.60 -23.81
CA PHE A 434 -32.61 -7.34 -22.71
C PHE A 434 -31.31 -6.68 -22.21
N GLY A 435 -30.61 -5.96 -23.09
CA GLY A 435 -29.43 -5.18 -22.73
C GLY A 435 -29.72 -4.11 -21.67
N ILE A 436 -30.91 -3.47 -21.69
CA ILE A 436 -31.30 -2.47 -20.68
C ILE A 436 -31.38 -3.07 -19.26
N ILE A 437 -31.88 -4.30 -19.11
CA ILE A 437 -31.98 -4.97 -17.80
C ILE A 437 -30.59 -5.35 -17.30
N GLN A 438 -29.76 -5.92 -18.18
CA GLN A 438 -28.36 -6.26 -17.87
C GLN A 438 -27.54 -5.02 -17.51
N ASP A 439 -27.75 -3.90 -18.21
CA ASP A 439 -27.10 -2.63 -17.91
C ASP A 439 -27.59 -2.07 -16.57
N ARG A 440 -28.90 -2.03 -16.30
CA ARG A 440 -29.41 -1.57 -14.98
C ARG A 440 -28.95 -2.44 -13.79
N LEU A 441 -28.64 -3.73 -14.00
CA LEU A 441 -28.15 -4.64 -12.96
C LEU A 441 -26.64 -4.56 -12.73
N SER A 442 -25.85 -4.38 -13.79
CA SER A 442 -24.40 -4.16 -13.67
C SER A 442 -24.07 -2.71 -13.28
N ASN A 443 -24.87 -1.76 -13.75
CA ASN A 443 -24.66 -0.31 -13.67
C ASN A 443 -25.87 0.42 -13.02
N PRO A 444 -26.25 0.08 -11.78
CA PRO A 444 -27.27 0.83 -11.05
C PRO A 444 -26.84 2.29 -10.84
N CYS A 445 -27.79 3.22 -11.00
CA CYS A 445 -27.57 4.62 -10.60
C CYS A 445 -27.70 4.75 -9.07
N LEU A 446 -26.61 5.17 -8.41
CA LEU A 446 -26.53 5.38 -6.97
C LEU A 446 -27.07 6.77 -6.59
N ILE A 447 -28.39 6.95 -6.70
CA ILE A 447 -29.12 8.18 -6.33
C ILE A 447 -30.36 7.82 -5.50
N GLU A 448 -30.53 8.47 -4.34
CA GLU A 448 -31.72 8.32 -3.49
C GLU A 448 -32.67 9.53 -3.63
N LEU A 449 -33.97 9.24 -3.57
CA LEU A 449 -35.02 10.25 -3.63
C LEU A 449 -35.13 11.08 -2.34
N ILE A 450 -34.60 10.56 -1.22
CA ILE A 450 -34.53 11.25 0.09
C ILE A 450 -33.85 12.62 0.01
N TRP A 451 -32.86 12.76 -0.88
CA TRP A 451 -32.17 14.02 -1.10
C TRP A 451 -33.14 15.09 -1.60
N SER A 452 -33.96 14.72 -2.59
CA SER A 452 -34.96 15.62 -3.19
C SER A 452 -36.04 16.01 -2.19
N TYR A 453 -36.48 15.08 -1.32
CA TYR A 453 -37.41 15.38 -0.23
C TYR A 453 -36.86 16.49 0.68
N TRP A 454 -35.61 16.37 1.13
CA TRP A 454 -35.01 17.36 2.02
C TRP A 454 -34.76 18.71 1.35
N GLN A 455 -34.40 18.75 0.06
CA GLN A 455 -34.30 20.00 -0.69
C GLN A 455 -35.67 20.71 -0.84
N GLU A 456 -36.74 19.94 -1.01
CA GLU A 456 -38.11 20.46 -1.15
C GLU A 456 -38.71 20.93 0.19
N GLU A 457 -38.42 20.27 1.32
CA GLU A 457 -38.69 20.79 2.67
C GLU A 457 -37.79 22.00 3.01
N GLY A 458 -36.60 22.07 2.41
CA GLY A 458 -35.66 23.19 2.50
C GLY A 458 -36.13 24.50 1.85
N MET A 459 -37.28 24.47 1.15
CA MET A 459 -37.90 25.57 0.38
C MET A 459 -37.19 25.91 -0.95
N LEU A 460 -36.39 25.01 -1.52
CA LEU A 460 -35.73 25.21 -2.82
C LEU A 460 -36.76 25.43 -3.95
N VAL A 461 -37.68 24.48 -4.12
CA VAL A 461 -38.69 24.46 -5.19
C VAL A 461 -39.66 25.64 -5.03
N GLN A 462 -40.02 25.96 -3.79
CA GLN A 462 -40.91 27.04 -3.40
C GLN A 462 -40.27 28.40 -3.71
N THR A 463 -38.97 28.56 -3.44
CA THR A 463 -38.19 29.74 -3.82
C THR A 463 -38.25 29.96 -5.34
N MET A 464 -37.98 28.91 -6.13
CA MET A 464 -38.04 29.00 -7.60
C MET A 464 -39.45 29.29 -8.11
N ASN A 465 -40.48 28.65 -7.56
CA ASN A 465 -41.87 28.88 -7.96
C ASN A 465 -42.33 30.34 -7.72
N VAL A 466 -41.91 30.94 -6.61
CA VAL A 466 -42.24 32.35 -6.31
C VAL A 466 -41.48 33.31 -7.23
N ILE A 467 -40.22 33.00 -7.56
CA ILE A 467 -39.45 33.77 -8.55
C ILE A 467 -40.06 33.66 -9.95
N THR A 468 -40.47 32.46 -10.39
CA THR A 468 -41.11 32.28 -11.71
C THR A 468 -42.49 32.92 -11.79
N GLN A 469 -43.27 32.91 -10.69
CA GLN A 469 -44.51 33.67 -10.61
C GLN A 469 -44.26 35.17 -10.84
N ARG A 470 -43.29 35.76 -10.12
CA ARG A 470 -42.96 37.18 -10.32
C ARG A 470 -42.46 37.48 -11.74
N PHE A 471 -41.66 36.57 -12.32
CA PHE A 471 -41.16 36.66 -13.71
C PHE A 471 -42.30 36.61 -14.74
N GLN A 472 -43.33 35.78 -14.52
CA GLN A 472 -44.57 35.76 -15.30
C GLN A 472 -45.52 36.93 -14.99
N ASN A 473 -45.09 37.91 -14.19
CA ASN A 473 -45.90 39.04 -13.70
C ASN A 473 -47.15 38.62 -12.91
N LEU A 474 -47.11 37.46 -12.25
CA LEU A 474 -48.11 37.01 -11.28
C LEU A 474 -47.77 37.58 -9.90
N ARG A 475 -48.76 38.20 -9.26
CA ARG A 475 -48.63 38.75 -7.90
C ARG A 475 -48.71 37.65 -6.85
N SER A 476 -47.88 37.75 -5.82
CA SER A 476 -47.92 36.86 -4.65
C SER A 476 -49.30 36.90 -3.96
N PRO A 477 -49.81 35.77 -3.42
CA PRO A 477 -51.05 35.73 -2.64
C PRO A 477 -50.94 36.39 -1.25
N LEU A 478 -49.77 36.92 -0.86
CA LEU A 478 -49.58 37.73 0.35
C LEU A 478 -50.15 39.15 0.15
N ALA A 479 -50.67 39.75 1.23
CA ALA A 479 -51.20 41.12 1.20
C ALA A 479 -50.13 42.16 0.76
N THR A 480 -48.93 42.00 1.31
CA THR A 480 -47.69 42.67 0.87
C THR A 480 -46.87 41.69 0.03
N ASP A 481 -46.61 42.02 -1.24
CA ASP A 481 -45.76 41.20 -2.11
C ASP A 481 -44.30 41.73 -2.04
N PRO A 482 -43.37 41.01 -1.37
CA PRO A 482 -42.00 41.47 -1.19
C PRO A 482 -41.19 41.48 -2.50
N LEU A 483 -41.63 40.78 -3.55
CA LEU A 483 -40.96 40.74 -4.85
C LEU A 483 -41.64 41.64 -5.90
N ALA A 484 -42.62 42.46 -5.51
CA ALA A 484 -43.32 43.35 -6.45
C ALA A 484 -42.35 44.22 -7.28
N ASN A 485 -41.25 44.69 -6.67
CA ASN A 485 -40.23 45.52 -7.32
C ASN A 485 -39.08 44.71 -7.96
N THR A 486 -39.12 43.38 -7.93
CA THR A 486 -38.10 42.54 -8.56
C THR A 486 -38.36 42.43 -10.06
N GLU A 487 -37.54 43.11 -10.87
CA GLU A 487 -37.59 43.08 -12.33
C GLU A 487 -36.27 42.57 -12.91
N ILE A 488 -36.32 41.47 -13.66
CA ILE A 488 -35.13 40.83 -14.23
C ILE A 488 -34.93 41.36 -15.65
N ASP A 489 -34.00 42.29 -15.79
CA ASP A 489 -33.60 42.93 -17.05
C ASP A 489 -33.36 41.91 -18.18
N MET A 490 -33.92 42.22 -19.37
CA MET A 490 -33.77 41.43 -20.59
C MET A 490 -32.32 41.34 -21.08
N LEU A 491 -31.46 42.30 -20.71
CA LEU A 491 -30.04 42.29 -21.07
C LEU A 491 -29.21 41.27 -20.28
N ARG A 492 -29.79 40.61 -19.26
CA ARG A 492 -29.09 39.63 -18.41
C ARG A 492 -29.35 38.19 -18.85
N PRO A 493 -28.32 37.32 -18.95
CA PRO A 493 -28.49 35.92 -19.37
C PRO A 493 -29.50 35.11 -18.55
N LEU A 494 -29.68 35.47 -17.27
CA LEU A 494 -30.68 34.88 -16.38
C LEU A 494 -32.12 35.00 -16.93
N ASN A 495 -32.46 36.07 -17.67
CA ASN A 495 -33.81 36.25 -18.23
C ASN A 495 -34.16 35.10 -19.20
N ASN A 496 -33.28 34.82 -20.16
CA ASN A 496 -33.44 33.74 -21.14
C ASN A 496 -33.55 32.35 -20.49
N LEU A 497 -32.75 32.11 -19.44
CA LEU A 497 -32.78 30.86 -18.68
C LEU A 497 -34.09 30.67 -17.91
N LEU A 498 -34.61 31.73 -17.28
CA LEU A 498 -35.91 31.69 -16.60
C LEU A 498 -37.07 31.57 -17.59
N TRP A 499 -36.98 32.21 -18.76
CA TRP A 499 -37.94 32.02 -19.85
C TRP A 499 -38.02 30.54 -20.25
N GLY A 500 -36.87 29.91 -20.55
CA GLY A 500 -36.81 28.48 -20.83
C GLY A 500 -37.36 27.59 -19.70
N TYR A 501 -36.98 27.87 -18.44
CA TYR A 501 -37.45 27.13 -17.27
C TYR A 501 -38.96 27.26 -17.03
N THR A 502 -39.58 28.40 -17.38
CA THR A 502 -41.04 28.58 -17.32
C THR A 502 -41.77 27.92 -18.49
N GLN A 503 -41.21 27.95 -19.71
CA GLN A 503 -41.80 27.26 -20.87
C GLN A 503 -41.78 25.74 -20.71
N ASP A 504 -40.76 25.17 -20.06
CA ASP A 504 -40.63 23.73 -19.83
C ASP A 504 -41.52 23.19 -18.68
N GLU A 505 -42.37 24.03 -18.07
CA GLU A 505 -43.19 23.66 -16.90
C GLU A 505 -44.03 22.39 -17.10
N GLN A 506 -44.52 22.15 -18.32
CA GLN A 506 -45.31 20.96 -18.66
C GLN A 506 -44.51 19.65 -18.66
N HIS A 507 -43.19 19.69 -18.82
CA HIS A 507 -42.32 18.51 -18.85
C HIS A 507 -41.61 18.24 -17.52
N ARG A 508 -41.77 19.11 -16.52
CA ARG A 508 -41.17 18.94 -15.18
C ARG A 508 -42.01 18.02 -14.30
N LEU A 509 -41.36 17.34 -13.36
CA LEU A 509 -42.00 16.56 -12.31
C LEU A 509 -42.83 17.47 -11.40
N THR A 510 -44.12 17.17 -11.32
CA THR A 510 -45.03 17.87 -10.41
C THR A 510 -44.73 17.49 -8.95
N VAL A 511 -44.90 18.46 -8.04
CA VAL A 511 -44.79 18.25 -6.58
C VAL A 511 -45.65 17.08 -6.13
N VAL A 512 -46.86 16.95 -6.69
CA VAL A 512 -47.78 15.85 -6.39
C VAL A 512 -47.18 14.50 -6.77
N ARG A 513 -46.57 14.37 -7.96
CA ARG A 513 -45.93 13.12 -8.39
C ARG A 513 -44.75 12.78 -7.49
N ARG A 514 -43.85 13.73 -7.20
CA ARG A 514 -42.74 13.49 -6.25
C ARG A 514 -43.26 13.06 -4.86
N ASN A 515 -44.35 13.65 -4.39
CA ASN A 515 -44.93 13.33 -3.09
C ASN A 515 -45.52 11.91 -2.99
N TYR A 516 -46.07 11.37 -4.08
CA TYR A 516 -46.46 9.96 -4.13
C TYR A 516 -45.25 9.02 -3.98
N GLU A 517 -44.11 9.39 -4.56
CA GLU A 517 -42.90 8.57 -4.51
C GLU A 517 -42.15 8.68 -3.18
N TYR A 518 -42.14 9.85 -2.51
CA TYR A 518 -41.60 9.99 -1.16
C TYR A 518 -42.30 9.03 -0.17
N ASP A 519 -43.62 8.89 -0.26
CA ASP A 519 -44.42 8.01 0.60
C ASP A 519 -44.22 6.54 0.24
N HIS A 520 -44.06 6.23 -1.05
CA HIS A 520 -43.82 4.87 -1.52
C HIS A 520 -42.39 4.37 -1.24
N HIS A 521 -41.38 5.25 -1.22
CA HIS A 521 -40.00 4.87 -0.92
C HIS A 521 -39.70 4.85 0.58
N TYR A 522 -40.26 5.80 1.34
CA TYR A 522 -39.86 6.05 2.74
C TYR A 522 -41.04 6.31 3.70
N GLY A 523 -42.30 6.30 3.25
CA GLY A 523 -43.46 6.64 4.09
C GLY A 523 -43.49 8.10 4.53
N ILE A 524 -42.64 8.95 3.96
CA ILE A 524 -42.57 10.39 4.23
C ILE A 524 -43.32 11.16 3.16
N ARG A 525 -43.93 12.28 3.52
CA ARG A 525 -44.70 13.12 2.60
C ARG A 525 -44.60 14.57 3.01
N LEU A 526 -44.55 15.46 2.02
CA LEU A 526 -44.71 16.89 2.18
C LEU A 526 -46.11 17.21 2.74
N ASP A 527 -46.21 18.30 3.49
CA ASP A 527 -47.50 18.87 3.91
C ASP A 527 -47.65 20.30 3.35
N GLY A 528 -48.71 20.55 2.59
CA GLY A 528 -48.89 21.81 1.90
C GLY A 528 -50.15 21.86 1.06
N LYS A 529 -50.49 23.06 0.57
CA LYS A 529 -51.72 23.31 -0.24
C LYS A 529 -51.82 22.40 -1.47
N ALA A 530 -50.69 22.08 -2.11
CA ALA A 530 -50.63 21.29 -3.34
C ALA A 530 -50.89 19.77 -3.15
N VAL A 531 -50.74 19.24 -1.93
CA VAL A 531 -50.64 17.78 -1.69
C VAL A 531 -51.71 17.21 -0.74
N ARG A 532 -52.74 18.00 -0.40
CA ARG A 532 -53.71 17.70 0.69
C ARG A 532 -54.53 16.41 0.52
N ASN A 533 -54.83 16.00 -0.70
CA ASN A 533 -55.80 14.94 -1.01
C ASN A 533 -55.13 13.69 -1.62
N MET A 534 -53.97 13.32 -1.09
CA MET A 534 -53.20 12.17 -1.58
C MET A 534 -53.89 10.83 -1.24
N ARG A 535 -53.90 9.89 -2.20
CA ARG A 535 -54.46 8.53 -2.05
C ARG A 535 -53.46 7.51 -2.60
N PRO A 536 -52.39 7.17 -1.84
CA PRO A 536 -51.38 6.22 -2.29
C PRO A 536 -51.99 4.82 -2.40
N ALA A 537 -51.43 3.99 -3.29
CA ALA A 537 -51.76 2.57 -3.35
C ALA A 537 -51.07 1.77 -2.22
N ASP A 538 -49.89 2.24 -1.80
CA ASP A 538 -49.00 1.58 -0.84
C ASP A 538 -48.01 2.63 -0.25
N SER A 539 -47.65 2.50 1.03
CA SER A 539 -46.87 3.48 1.82
C SER A 539 -45.92 2.76 2.79
N ARG A 540 -44.67 3.23 2.93
CA ARG A 540 -43.65 2.62 3.80
C ARG A 540 -43.69 3.17 5.23
N SER A 541 -44.84 3.10 5.87
CA SER A 541 -45.12 3.69 7.20
C SER A 541 -44.12 3.31 8.31
N LYS A 542 -43.48 2.14 8.23
CA LYS A 542 -42.48 1.66 9.20
C LYS A 542 -41.03 2.13 8.95
N PHE A 543 -40.73 2.70 7.78
CA PHE A 543 -39.37 3.12 7.44
C PHE A 543 -38.81 4.14 8.44
N LEU A 544 -39.60 5.18 8.78
CA LEU A 544 -39.13 6.28 9.62
C LEU A 544 -38.78 5.81 11.05
N GLU A 545 -39.63 4.94 11.62
CA GLU A 545 -39.43 4.31 12.92
C GLU A 545 -38.15 3.45 12.93
N ALA A 546 -37.98 2.57 11.92
CA ALA A 546 -36.79 1.70 11.81
C ALA A 546 -35.49 2.50 11.58
N PHE A 547 -35.53 3.55 10.75
CA PHE A 547 -34.37 4.38 10.45
C PHE A 547 -33.96 5.27 11.65
N HIS A 548 -34.93 5.85 12.37
CA HIS A 548 -34.65 6.57 13.61
C HIS A 548 -34.14 5.62 14.71
N HIS A 549 -34.67 4.40 14.79
CA HIS A 549 -34.17 3.37 15.71
C HIS A 549 -32.70 3.03 15.43
N LEU A 550 -32.32 2.84 14.16
CA LEU A 550 -30.93 2.63 13.73
C LEU A 550 -30.02 3.80 14.15
N LEU A 551 -30.42 5.05 13.91
CA LEU A 551 -29.64 6.24 14.29
C LEU A 551 -29.45 6.37 15.81
N ARG A 552 -30.45 5.98 16.61
CA ARG A 552 -30.34 5.93 18.07
C ARG A 552 -29.39 4.82 18.53
N LEU A 553 -29.46 3.63 17.95
CA LEU A 553 -28.51 2.54 18.23
C LEU A 553 -27.06 2.92 17.90
N LEU A 554 -26.84 3.61 16.78
CA LEU A 554 -25.52 4.15 16.44
C LEU A 554 -24.98 5.11 17.50
N THR A 555 -25.83 5.96 18.09
CA THR A 555 -25.41 6.86 19.16
C THR A 555 -24.93 6.11 20.40
N SER A 556 -25.63 5.04 20.80
CA SER A 556 -25.20 4.17 21.91
C SER A 556 -23.88 3.45 21.57
N PHE A 557 -23.77 2.91 20.36
CA PHE A 557 -22.55 2.26 19.87
C PHE A 557 -21.35 3.20 19.86
N TYR A 558 -21.48 4.44 19.38
CA TYR A 558 -20.36 5.39 19.36
C TYR A 558 -19.84 5.74 20.77
N ARG A 559 -20.70 5.74 21.79
CA ARG A 559 -20.26 5.91 23.18
C ARG A 559 -19.48 4.69 23.69
N GLN A 560 -19.85 3.48 23.27
CA GLN A 560 -19.13 2.25 23.59
C GLN A 560 -17.81 2.14 22.81
N ASP A 561 -17.80 2.54 21.53
CA ASP A 561 -16.62 2.50 20.65
C ASP A 561 -15.58 3.59 21.00
N ASP A 562 -16.01 4.68 21.64
CA ASP A 562 -15.11 5.66 22.27
C ASP A 562 -14.56 5.18 23.63
N ASP A 563 -15.25 4.26 24.31
CA ASP A 563 -14.80 3.67 25.57
C ASP A 563 -13.82 2.52 25.30
N THR A 564 -12.54 2.87 25.24
CA THR A 564 -11.42 1.92 25.07
C THR A 564 -11.30 0.83 26.15
N THR A 565 -12.14 0.84 27.19
CA THR A 565 -12.22 -0.25 28.20
C THR A 565 -13.23 -1.34 27.85
N VAL A 566 -14.11 -1.12 26.85
CA VAL A 566 -15.18 -2.03 26.47
C VAL A 566 -15.11 -2.37 24.97
N LYS A 567 -15.31 -3.63 24.61
CA LYS A 567 -15.54 -3.99 23.19
C LYS A 567 -16.99 -3.69 22.83
N ALA A 568 -17.21 -2.66 22.01
CA ALA A 568 -18.55 -2.26 21.57
C ALA A 568 -19.26 -3.38 20.78
N ASP A 569 -20.57 -3.54 21.02
CA ASP A 569 -21.40 -4.54 20.33
C ASP A 569 -22.13 -3.92 19.13
N ALA A 570 -21.85 -4.42 17.93
CA ALA A 570 -22.50 -4.01 16.69
C ALA A 570 -23.66 -4.94 16.26
N PHE A 571 -23.95 -6.02 16.98
CA PHE A 571 -25.03 -6.93 16.63
C PHE A 571 -26.44 -6.28 16.65
N PRO A 572 -26.77 -5.34 17.56
CA PRO A 572 -28.02 -4.57 17.47
C PRO A 572 -28.11 -3.74 16.19
N ILE A 573 -26.99 -3.15 15.75
CA ILE A 573 -26.91 -2.37 14.52
C ILE A 573 -27.14 -3.27 13.30
N LEU A 574 -26.54 -4.46 13.27
CA LEU A 574 -26.75 -5.44 12.18
C LEU A 574 -28.24 -5.78 11.99
N ASN A 575 -28.98 -6.00 13.08
CA ASN A 575 -30.41 -6.30 13.01
C ASN A 575 -31.24 -5.11 12.52
N ALA A 576 -30.94 -3.89 12.99
CA ALA A 576 -31.60 -2.68 12.50
C ALA A 576 -31.26 -2.37 11.03
N LEU A 577 -30.02 -2.63 10.58
CA LEU A 577 -29.62 -2.52 9.17
C LEU A 577 -30.41 -3.51 8.29
N LYS A 578 -30.58 -4.76 8.73
CA LYS A 578 -31.43 -5.75 8.05
C LYS A 578 -32.87 -5.29 7.92
N GLU A 579 -33.46 -4.76 8.99
CA GLU A 579 -34.84 -4.27 8.98
C GLU A 579 -35.02 -3.09 8.01
N VAL A 580 -34.15 -2.08 8.08
CA VAL A 580 -34.18 -0.92 7.17
C VAL A 580 -33.93 -1.35 5.72
N HIS A 581 -32.95 -2.24 5.47
CA HIS A 581 -32.68 -2.80 4.14
C HIS A 581 -33.91 -3.53 3.57
N LEU A 582 -34.59 -4.35 4.37
CA LEU A 582 -35.79 -5.05 3.95
C LEU A 582 -36.91 -4.07 3.58
N ILE A 583 -37.17 -3.05 4.41
CA ILE A 583 -38.18 -2.01 4.12
C ILE A 583 -37.82 -1.21 2.85
N LEU A 584 -36.55 -0.84 2.68
CA LEU A 584 -36.07 -0.16 1.48
C LEU A 584 -36.22 -1.03 0.23
N SER A 585 -35.94 -2.33 0.31
CA SER A 585 -36.08 -3.26 -0.82
C SER A 585 -37.52 -3.35 -1.32
N GLN A 586 -38.51 -3.25 -0.42
CA GLN A 586 -39.94 -3.18 -0.78
C GLN A 586 -40.32 -1.88 -1.49
N GLY A 587 -39.54 -0.80 -1.33
CA GLY A 587 -39.72 0.46 -2.06
C GLY A 587 -39.07 0.50 -3.46
N ALA A 588 -38.36 -0.56 -3.87
CA ALA A 588 -37.77 -0.65 -5.21
C ALA A 588 -38.83 -1.08 -6.24
N HIS A 589 -39.59 -0.12 -6.74
CA HIS A 589 -40.79 -0.32 -7.57
C HIS A 589 -40.67 0.23 -9.01
N ASN A 590 -41.80 0.29 -9.70
CA ASN A 590 -41.97 0.74 -11.09
C ASN A 590 -41.32 2.07 -11.49
N GLN A 591 -41.09 3.02 -10.56
CA GLN A 591 -40.46 4.32 -10.86
C GLN A 591 -39.10 4.51 -10.16
N TYR A 592 -38.57 3.46 -9.53
CA TYR A 592 -37.25 3.47 -8.92
C TYR A 592 -36.15 3.71 -9.98
N GLY A 593 -35.11 4.48 -9.64
CA GLY A 593 -34.03 4.91 -10.54
C GLY A 593 -34.40 6.08 -11.48
N ASP A 594 -35.49 5.96 -12.24
CA ASP A 594 -35.88 6.96 -13.26
C ASP A 594 -36.43 8.27 -12.67
N LEU A 595 -37.27 8.20 -11.63
CA LEU A 595 -37.77 9.41 -10.96
C LEU A 595 -36.74 10.10 -10.04
N PRO A 596 -35.93 9.38 -9.24
CA PRO A 596 -34.85 9.99 -8.44
C PRO A 596 -33.85 10.79 -9.29
N SER A 597 -33.41 10.24 -10.44
CA SER A 597 -32.49 10.92 -11.36
C SER A 597 -33.13 12.15 -11.99
N THR A 598 -34.37 12.05 -12.49
CA THR A 598 -35.12 13.19 -13.06
C THR A 598 -35.31 14.31 -12.02
N ALA A 599 -35.68 13.98 -10.77
CA ALA A 599 -35.81 14.95 -9.69
C ALA A 599 -34.48 15.60 -9.31
N ARG A 600 -33.38 14.83 -9.30
CA ARG A 600 -32.01 15.36 -9.07
C ARG A 600 -31.62 16.38 -10.14
N ILE A 601 -31.84 16.07 -11.42
CA ILE A 601 -31.55 16.96 -12.56
C ILE A 601 -32.30 18.30 -12.39
N GLU A 602 -33.61 18.26 -12.17
CA GLU A 602 -34.42 19.46 -11.99
C GLU A 602 -33.96 20.33 -10.81
N MET A 603 -33.63 19.71 -9.67
CA MET A 603 -33.25 20.43 -8.46
C MET A 603 -31.81 20.96 -8.54
N LEU A 604 -30.88 20.26 -9.20
CA LEU A 604 -29.56 20.80 -9.52
C LEU A 604 -29.69 22.04 -10.43
N MET A 605 -30.50 21.98 -11.49
CA MET A 605 -30.78 23.14 -12.34
C MET A 605 -31.35 24.31 -11.53
N GLN A 606 -32.28 24.06 -10.59
CA GLN A 606 -32.82 25.10 -9.69
C GLN A 606 -31.75 25.71 -8.78
N GLN A 607 -30.88 24.89 -8.18
CA GLN A 607 -29.76 25.37 -7.38
C GLN A 607 -28.81 26.24 -8.22
N TRP A 608 -28.47 25.83 -9.45
CA TRP A 608 -27.56 26.60 -10.31
C TRP A 608 -28.17 27.92 -10.78
N LEU A 609 -29.47 27.92 -11.12
CA LEU A 609 -30.20 29.17 -11.41
C LEU A 609 -30.16 30.13 -10.22
N LEU A 610 -30.32 29.65 -8.98
CA LEU A 610 -30.23 30.49 -7.77
C LEU A 610 -28.78 30.90 -7.42
N ALA A 611 -27.78 30.08 -7.74
CA ALA A 611 -26.37 30.42 -7.53
C ALA A 611 -25.90 31.60 -8.40
N ARG A 612 -26.64 31.92 -9.48
CA ARG A 612 -26.31 33.02 -10.40
C ARG A 612 -26.13 34.36 -9.66
N PRO A 613 -25.00 35.08 -9.89
CA PRO A 613 -24.70 36.32 -9.18
C PRO A 613 -25.74 37.41 -9.38
N GLU A 614 -26.48 37.39 -10.49
CA GLU A 614 -27.58 38.30 -10.78
C GLU A 614 -28.63 38.36 -9.66
N PHE A 615 -28.91 37.25 -8.95
CA PHE A 615 -29.86 37.24 -7.83
C PHE A 615 -29.37 37.99 -6.58
N ARG A 616 -28.10 38.42 -6.51
CA ARG A 616 -27.57 39.26 -5.41
C ARG A 616 -28.17 40.66 -5.39
N GLU A 617 -28.52 41.19 -6.56
CA GLU A 617 -29.10 42.53 -6.69
C GLU A 617 -30.60 42.54 -6.33
N PHE A 618 -31.29 41.42 -6.57
CA PHE A 618 -32.73 41.30 -6.38
C PHE A 618 -33.16 40.77 -5.01
N LEU A 619 -32.29 40.02 -4.32
CA LEU A 619 -32.60 39.38 -3.02
C LEU A 619 -31.68 39.90 -1.91
N PRO A 620 -32.23 40.29 -0.73
CA PRO A 620 -31.47 40.87 0.38
C PRO A 620 -30.66 39.80 1.11
N THR A 621 -29.50 39.49 0.55
CA THR A 621 -28.65 38.36 0.93
C THR A 621 -27.54 38.80 1.90
N ARG A 622 -27.13 37.90 2.80
CA ARG A 622 -26.18 38.20 3.88
C ARG A 622 -24.79 37.67 3.54
N VAL A 623 -24.00 38.46 2.80
CA VAL A 623 -22.68 38.08 2.27
C VAL A 623 -21.70 37.56 3.35
N MET A 624 -21.80 38.04 4.60
CA MET A 624 -20.94 37.59 5.71
C MET A 624 -21.31 36.21 6.29
N VAL A 625 -22.39 35.57 5.84
CA VAL A 625 -22.74 34.21 6.26
C VAL A 625 -22.08 33.23 5.30
N ALA A 626 -21.08 32.50 5.80
CA ALA A 626 -20.33 31.51 5.04
C ALA A 626 -21.17 30.24 4.78
N TYR A 627 -21.90 30.23 3.67
CA TYR A 627 -22.54 29.02 3.14
C TYR A 627 -21.54 28.21 2.28
N PRO A 628 -21.60 26.86 2.31
CA PRO A 628 -20.72 26.01 1.49
C PRO A 628 -21.09 26.02 -0.01
N GLU A 629 -22.31 26.45 -0.38
CA GLU A 629 -22.79 26.46 -1.77
C GLU A 629 -23.51 27.81 -2.08
N PRO A 630 -23.20 28.49 -3.21
CA PRO A 630 -23.69 29.84 -3.52
C PRO A 630 -25.20 30.06 -3.71
N TRP A 631 -26.01 29.00 -3.80
CA TRP A 631 -27.47 29.08 -3.96
C TRP A 631 -28.21 29.21 -2.61
N MET A 632 -27.57 28.77 -1.53
CA MET A 632 -28.16 28.65 -0.20
C MET A 632 -28.52 30.01 0.39
N ASP A 633 -27.72 31.05 0.09
CA ASP A 633 -27.95 32.41 0.57
C ASP A 633 -29.21 33.04 -0.05
N ARG A 634 -29.58 32.70 -1.29
CA ARG A 634 -30.82 33.12 -1.96
C ARG A 634 -32.04 32.45 -1.34
N VAL A 635 -31.96 31.15 -1.05
CA VAL A 635 -33.05 30.41 -0.40
C VAL A 635 -33.28 30.90 1.03
N ASP A 636 -32.23 31.07 1.83
CA ASP A 636 -32.38 31.60 3.20
C ASP A 636 -32.77 33.10 3.22
N ALA A 637 -32.47 33.88 2.17
CA ALA A 637 -33.01 35.23 2.00
C ALA A 637 -34.50 35.21 1.60
N MET A 638 -34.91 34.32 0.68
CA MET A 638 -36.31 34.16 0.29
C MET A 638 -37.19 33.71 1.45
N LYS A 639 -36.72 32.76 2.26
CA LYS A 639 -37.42 32.27 3.46
C LYS A 639 -37.74 33.41 4.43
N LYS A 640 -36.82 34.37 4.60
CA LYS A 640 -37.01 35.57 5.42
C LYS A 640 -37.98 36.58 4.76
N LEU A 641 -37.84 36.82 3.46
CA LEU A 641 -38.77 37.69 2.72
C LEU A 641 -40.23 37.20 2.77
N GLN A 642 -40.43 35.89 2.68
CA GLN A 642 -41.75 35.26 2.57
C GLN A 642 -42.34 34.81 3.92
N MET A 643 -41.65 35.09 5.04
CA MET A 643 -42.03 34.67 6.40
C MET A 643 -42.25 33.14 6.51
N TRP A 644 -41.35 32.38 5.89
CA TRP A 644 -41.27 30.91 5.99
C TRP A 644 -40.45 30.49 7.23
N SER A 645 -39.84 29.30 7.21
CA SER A 645 -39.07 28.77 8.35
C SER A 645 -37.76 29.53 8.58
N ASP A 646 -37.46 29.86 9.84
CA ASP A 646 -36.19 30.50 10.24
C ASP A 646 -34.98 29.54 10.25
N THR A 647 -35.22 28.22 10.24
CA THR A 647 -34.17 27.19 10.15
C THR A 647 -33.35 27.35 8.87
N SER A 648 -32.03 27.44 8.95
CA SER A 648 -31.17 27.56 7.76
C SER A 648 -31.28 26.35 6.82
N VAL A 649 -31.28 26.62 5.51
CA VAL A 649 -31.23 25.61 4.44
C VAL A 649 -30.00 24.69 4.53
N MET A 650 -28.93 25.08 5.25
CA MET A 650 -27.78 24.21 5.52
C MET A 650 -28.16 22.89 6.18
N HIS A 651 -29.10 22.89 7.13
CA HIS A 651 -29.51 21.65 7.79
C HIS A 651 -30.24 20.72 6.82
N PHE A 652 -31.09 21.26 5.94
CA PHE A 652 -31.77 20.49 4.91
C PHE A 652 -30.81 19.93 3.86
N ARG A 653 -29.82 20.70 3.42
CA ARG A 653 -28.73 20.21 2.57
C ARG A 653 -27.96 19.05 3.22
N ASN A 654 -27.61 19.18 4.49
CA ASN A 654 -26.86 18.15 5.19
C ASN A 654 -27.70 16.88 5.41
N LEU A 655 -29.00 17.01 5.72
CA LEU A 655 -29.94 15.89 5.74
C LEU A 655 -30.05 15.19 4.37
N ALA A 656 -30.06 15.97 3.29
CA ALA A 656 -30.10 15.45 1.92
C ALA A 656 -28.86 14.61 1.59
N ILE A 657 -27.65 15.14 1.84
CA ILE A 657 -26.38 14.47 1.52
C ILE A 657 -26.13 13.25 2.43
N PHE A 658 -26.24 13.42 3.75
CA PHE A 658 -25.97 12.33 4.68
C PHE A 658 -27.06 11.25 4.63
N GLY A 659 -28.33 11.64 4.41
CA GLY A 659 -29.42 10.69 4.22
C GLY A 659 -29.25 9.84 2.97
N GLU A 660 -28.83 10.44 1.85
CA GLU A 660 -28.51 9.71 0.62
C GLU A 660 -27.34 8.73 0.83
N GLN A 661 -26.22 9.18 1.38
CA GLN A 661 -25.04 8.33 1.64
C GLN A 661 -25.39 7.12 2.52
N LEU A 662 -26.10 7.35 3.63
CA LEU A 662 -26.55 6.28 4.53
C LEU A 662 -27.51 5.32 3.80
N LEU A 663 -28.55 5.82 3.15
CA LEU A 663 -29.60 4.97 2.56
C LEU A 663 -29.12 4.19 1.32
N LEU A 664 -28.22 4.75 0.51
CA LEU A 664 -27.53 4.00 -0.56
C LEU A 664 -26.76 2.80 0.02
N SER A 665 -25.98 3.02 1.08
CA SER A 665 -25.19 1.94 1.70
C SER A 665 -26.04 0.86 2.36
N ILE A 666 -27.24 1.20 2.84
CA ILE A 666 -28.20 0.24 3.39
C ILE A 666 -28.96 -0.48 2.28
N ARG A 667 -29.37 0.21 1.21
CA ARG A 667 -30.13 -0.41 0.11
C ARG A 667 -29.28 -1.37 -0.72
N PHE A 668 -28.07 -0.95 -1.08
CA PHE A 668 -27.20 -1.71 -1.99
C PHE A 668 -26.29 -2.72 -1.28
N GLY A 669 -26.04 -2.56 0.03
CA GLY A 669 -25.43 -3.61 0.85
C GLY A 669 -26.36 -4.81 1.01
N HIS A 670 -25.87 -6.02 0.83
CA HIS A 670 -26.65 -7.26 0.90
C HIS A 670 -26.88 -7.73 2.35
N TRP A 671 -27.41 -6.84 3.20
CA TRP A 671 -27.53 -7.06 4.65
C TRP A 671 -28.30 -8.31 5.05
N SER A 672 -29.25 -8.76 4.22
CA SER A 672 -30.13 -9.91 4.49
C SER A 672 -29.37 -11.20 4.87
N ASP A 673 -28.23 -11.46 4.23
CA ASP A 673 -27.43 -12.70 4.38
C ASP A 673 -26.20 -12.54 5.29
N VAL A 674 -26.06 -11.39 5.95
CA VAL A 674 -24.92 -11.08 6.83
C VAL A 674 -25.18 -11.63 8.22
N TYR A 675 -24.37 -12.57 8.70
CA TYR A 675 -24.53 -13.15 10.04
C TYR A 675 -23.57 -12.55 11.08
N GLU A 676 -22.43 -12.02 10.64
CA GLU A 676 -21.37 -11.52 11.51
C GLU A 676 -21.50 -10.02 11.80
N ALA A 677 -21.22 -9.62 13.04
CA ALA A 677 -21.31 -8.22 13.47
C ALA A 677 -20.19 -7.33 12.87
N THR A 678 -19.10 -7.90 12.36
CA THR A 678 -17.91 -7.19 11.86
C THR A 678 -18.24 -6.20 10.74
N GLN A 679 -19.09 -6.58 9.78
CA GLN A 679 -19.51 -5.71 8.68
C GLN A 679 -20.38 -4.53 9.18
N ALA A 680 -21.27 -4.77 10.14
CA ALA A 680 -22.07 -3.70 10.77
C ALA A 680 -21.21 -2.77 11.65
N PHE A 681 -20.18 -3.31 12.30
CA PHE A 681 -19.19 -2.56 13.07
C PHE A 681 -18.39 -1.61 12.17
N ASN A 682 -17.85 -2.13 11.06
CA ASN A 682 -17.14 -1.35 10.06
C ASN A 682 -18.03 -0.28 9.42
N TRP A 683 -19.29 -0.63 9.10
CA TRP A 683 -20.27 0.31 8.55
C TRP A 683 -20.54 1.47 9.52
N ALA A 684 -20.76 1.16 10.80
CA ALA A 684 -21.03 2.15 11.83
C ALA A 684 -19.84 3.11 12.01
N ARG A 685 -18.60 2.61 12.03
CA ARG A 685 -17.39 3.46 12.06
C ARG A 685 -17.22 4.29 10.79
N PHE A 686 -17.36 3.69 9.60
CA PHE A 686 -17.15 4.35 8.31
C PHE A 686 -18.09 5.55 8.12
N TRP A 687 -19.38 5.36 8.43
CA TRP A 687 -20.43 6.37 8.27
C TRP A 687 -20.67 7.24 9.52
N ARG A 688 -19.81 7.15 10.55
CA ARG A 688 -19.95 7.91 11.80
C ARG A 688 -20.13 9.43 11.62
N PRO A 689 -19.35 10.14 10.78
CA PRO A 689 -19.57 11.57 10.54
C PRO A 689 -20.95 11.87 9.93
N GLN A 690 -21.42 11.03 9.02
CA GLN A 690 -22.69 11.17 8.31
C GLN A 690 -23.86 10.92 9.26
N ALA A 691 -23.82 9.85 10.06
CA ALA A 691 -24.84 9.53 11.05
C ALA A 691 -24.97 10.64 12.11
N GLN A 692 -23.86 11.07 12.70
CA GLN A 692 -23.86 12.17 13.67
C GLN A 692 -24.29 13.51 13.05
N GLY A 693 -23.82 13.79 11.83
CA GLY A 693 -24.22 14.97 11.06
C GLY A 693 -25.70 15.01 10.71
N TYR A 694 -26.28 13.86 10.36
CA TYR A 694 -27.72 13.70 10.10
C TYR A 694 -28.54 13.93 11.37
N ILE A 695 -28.18 13.29 12.49
CA ILE A 695 -28.86 13.46 13.79
C ILE A 695 -28.88 14.93 14.21
N HIS A 696 -27.73 15.62 14.12
CA HIS A 696 -27.63 17.04 14.45
C HIS A 696 -28.48 17.92 13.51
N ALA A 697 -28.41 17.68 12.19
CA ALA A 697 -29.19 18.44 11.22
C ALA A 697 -30.70 18.18 11.35
N TYR A 698 -31.11 16.95 11.70
CA TYR A 698 -32.50 16.58 11.96
C TYR A 698 -33.04 17.36 13.15
N ARG A 699 -32.33 17.34 14.28
CA ARG A 699 -32.66 18.11 15.48
C ARG A 699 -32.78 19.62 15.19
N ALA A 700 -31.86 20.18 14.40
CA ALA A 700 -31.91 21.59 14.04
C ALA A 700 -33.16 21.93 13.19
N ALA A 701 -33.56 21.03 12.28
CA ALA A 701 -34.73 21.21 11.42
C ALA A 701 -36.06 20.96 12.13
N THR A 702 -36.26 19.75 12.69
CA THR A 702 -37.54 19.30 13.26
C THR A 702 -37.69 19.69 14.73
N GLY A 703 -36.59 19.68 15.50
CA GLY A 703 -36.57 19.87 16.96
C GLY A 703 -36.45 18.57 17.77
N VAL A 704 -36.63 17.40 17.13
CA VAL A 704 -36.52 16.08 17.77
C VAL A 704 -35.06 15.64 17.85
N ASP A 705 -34.62 15.19 19.02
CA ASP A 705 -33.24 14.77 19.27
C ASP A 705 -33.11 13.24 19.30
N LEU A 706 -32.64 12.68 18.19
CA LEU A 706 -32.45 11.23 18.01
C LEU A 706 -31.25 10.65 18.79
N SER A 707 -30.49 11.49 19.50
CA SER A 707 -29.33 11.07 20.30
C SER A 707 -29.67 10.63 21.74
N ILE A 708 -30.93 10.78 22.14
CA ILE A 708 -31.41 10.45 23.48
C ILE A 708 -31.78 8.96 23.56
N ASP A 709 -31.27 8.24 24.56
CA ASP A 709 -31.47 6.79 24.69
C ASP A 709 -32.92 6.39 25.07
N ALA A 710 -33.67 7.33 25.67
CA ALA A 710 -35.08 7.18 25.98
C ALA A 710 -35.91 7.22 24.70
N ALA A 711 -36.18 6.04 24.14
CA ALA A 711 -37.04 5.89 22.97
C ALA A 711 -38.43 6.50 23.22
N ASN A 712 -38.85 7.41 22.34
CA ASN A 712 -40.22 7.91 22.28
C ASN A 712 -40.83 7.49 20.93
N PRO A 713 -41.48 6.31 20.84
CA PRO A 713 -41.98 5.78 19.57
C PRO A 713 -42.96 6.71 18.86
N ALA A 714 -43.68 7.56 19.60
CA ALA A 714 -44.58 8.55 19.01
C ALA A 714 -43.82 9.65 18.26
N GLU A 715 -42.69 10.14 18.80
CA GLU A 715 -41.84 11.13 18.14
C GLU A 715 -41.01 10.47 17.02
N GLU A 716 -40.45 9.28 17.25
CA GLU A 716 -39.69 8.52 16.25
C GLU A 716 -40.54 8.19 15.00
N ALA A 717 -41.84 7.95 15.15
CA ALA A 717 -42.76 7.70 14.04
C ALA A 717 -43.45 8.96 13.47
N THR A 718 -43.22 10.17 14.03
CA THR A 718 -43.89 11.38 13.53
C THR A 718 -43.21 11.91 12.27
N LEU A 719 -44.01 12.09 11.20
CA LEU A 719 -43.56 12.60 9.90
C LEU A 719 -42.80 13.94 10.01
N PRO A 720 -41.64 14.11 9.36
CA PRO A 720 -40.86 15.35 9.46
C PRO A 720 -41.64 16.60 9.02
N SER A 721 -42.44 16.50 7.96
CA SER A 721 -43.32 17.58 7.48
C SER A 721 -44.32 18.07 8.54
N VAL A 722 -44.82 17.19 9.40
CA VAL A 722 -45.74 17.54 10.49
C VAL A 722 -45.00 18.32 11.58
N LEU A 723 -43.78 17.90 11.93
CA LEU A 723 -42.90 18.61 12.88
C LEU A 723 -42.52 20.00 12.34
N LEU A 724 -42.12 20.08 11.07
CA LEU A 724 -41.78 21.33 10.39
C LEU A 724 -42.98 22.29 10.34
N ARG A 725 -44.19 21.80 10.05
CA ARG A 725 -45.42 22.59 10.11
C ARG A 725 -45.74 23.09 11.52
N GLN A 726 -45.61 22.24 12.54
CA GLN A 726 -45.83 22.62 13.94
C GLN A 726 -44.86 23.74 14.36
N ARG A 727 -43.57 23.59 13.99
CA ARG A 727 -42.52 24.57 14.25
C ARG A 727 -42.78 25.90 13.53
N LEU A 728 -43.18 25.88 12.26
CA LEU A 728 -43.56 27.08 11.51
C LEU A 728 -44.77 27.79 12.15
N ALA A 729 -45.79 27.03 12.57
CA ALA A 729 -46.96 27.58 13.26
C ALA A 729 -46.59 28.18 14.63
N GLN A 730 -45.62 27.60 15.34
CA GLN A 730 -45.10 28.16 16.59
C GLN A 730 -44.30 29.45 16.33
N GLN A 731 -43.42 29.47 15.34
CA GLN A 731 -42.66 30.66 14.92
C GLN A 731 -43.62 31.81 14.57
N GLN A 732 -44.67 31.55 13.78
CA GLN A 732 -45.68 32.54 13.42
C GLN A 732 -46.49 33.06 14.61
N ARG A 733 -46.71 32.24 15.66
CA ARG A 733 -47.36 32.68 16.91
C ARG A 733 -46.46 33.51 17.82
N THR A 734 -45.14 33.41 17.66
CA THR A 734 -44.16 34.16 18.48
C THR A 734 -43.72 35.46 17.79
N ALA A 735 -43.96 35.58 16.48
CA ALA A 735 -43.66 36.78 15.69
C ALA A 735 -44.83 37.79 15.61
N VAL A 736 -45.98 37.46 16.21
CA VAL A 736 -47.17 38.31 16.41
C VAL A 736 -47.26 38.72 17.88
#